data_AF-A0A9P0KNW8-F1
#
_entry.id   AF-A0A9P0KNW8-F1
#
_cell.length_a   1.000
_cell.length_b   1.000
_cell.length_c   1.000
_cell.angle_alpha   90.00
_cell.angle_beta   90.00
_cell.angle_gamma   90.00
#
_symmetry.space_group_name_H-M   'P 1'
#
loop_
_entity.id
_entity.type
_entity.pdbx_description
1 polymer ?
#
loop_
_entity_poly.entity_id
_entity_poly.type
_entity_poly.pdbx_seq_one_letter_code
_entity_poly.pdbx_strand_id
1 'polypeptide(L)'
;MSLKQQIGVAEAVLRIIFKMAMHPDATSAEYCEHLFHCLLNPSVIDGITYSSRFYYNLLLNSDFEFEPLFIKCQRKIRPHHVKNTINQLDYNEPASALLLCCLLNYCKYEDITALLRFYIDNFAQISVRQIAGHLAVAFQQILTNHTLAEEDVPQLDVLQSLIMEALFEHNFPVNSIKPSYLLFQNIRNLLRIDTQHYTLDQLMFITSNRAFNRINNPQFGDPGSIMYLAELCLLLNKLPTENVLTILESFMNDSFKVEVAAAETPDIYIQLITLFTTIAMMKKTKIPQAVRYLKQAIAEENQIIKVLAYKLYYSLCQEMTHEYEDVLRFAFKEVVYGDPCLVKICIITLEELIHHNYTKLDSHNFFRFIYALGCDDMCIFMREILKKRFIFSNMNDISRFYVQSVVYCHTFTKLPNYSIDSAFEEDLVRIKFKMDAPKELIIFLFNALPISKKFHVLVEISLIFNDILQGNATIEDNFFEVVKDLILPFKLIGSGAGVVTEKNYYVNVCKSIEKQIVNHDPHFNGECHNVEYDAQIRRCTMALLDFLFFENAQFADILQITLFDAVMHWIDFVKPEIIRYTYEERGKDLISYFPKILKLYRTNKAKFTVLDSLPMGVDHFRQDDKIELKAEDRYLLKSMSRT
;
A
#
# COMPACT_ATOMS: atom_id res chain seq x y z
N MET A 1 0.69 -1.52 32.97
CA MET A 1 0.72 -0.63 31.79
C MET A 1 1.28 0.72 32.21
N SER A 2 2.23 1.27 31.46
CA SER A 2 2.70 2.64 31.70
C SER A 2 1.64 3.66 31.27
N LEU A 3 1.68 4.89 31.80
CA LEU A 3 0.79 5.98 31.40
C LEU A 3 0.80 6.22 29.88
N LYS A 4 1.98 6.07 29.26
CA LYS A 4 2.16 6.17 27.80
C LYS A 4 1.43 5.06 27.04
N GLN A 5 1.43 3.82 27.57
CA GLN A 5 0.67 2.71 26.99
C GLN A 5 -0.84 2.89 27.17
N GLN A 6 -1.29 3.45 28.30
CA GLN A 6 -2.71 3.76 28.53
C GLN A 6 -3.24 4.80 27.53
N ILE A 7 -2.47 5.87 27.29
CA ILE A 7 -2.79 6.89 26.30
C ILE A 7 -2.86 6.28 24.89
N GLY A 8 -1.88 5.47 24.50
CA GLY A 8 -1.87 4.83 23.18
C GLY A 8 -3.05 3.87 22.94
N VAL A 9 -3.47 3.12 23.97
CA VAL A 9 -4.67 2.27 23.88
C VAL A 9 -5.93 3.11 23.75
N ALA A 10 -6.05 4.18 24.54
CA ALA A 10 -7.20 5.09 24.47
C ALA A 10 -7.32 5.76 23.09
N GLU A 11 -6.20 6.22 22.51
CA GLU A 11 -6.16 6.79 21.15
C GLU A 11 -6.57 5.75 20.09
N ALA A 12 -6.08 4.52 20.19
CA ALA A 12 -6.44 3.45 19.25
C ALA A 12 -7.95 3.12 19.31
N VAL A 13 -8.51 3.04 20.52
CA VAL A 13 -9.95 2.84 20.72
C VAL A 13 -10.76 4.01 20.15
N LEU A 14 -10.32 5.24 20.39
CA LEU A 14 -10.96 6.44 19.83
C LEU A 14 -10.91 6.46 18.30
N ARG A 15 -9.83 6.00 17.67
CA ARG A 15 -9.77 5.85 16.20
C ARG A 15 -10.78 4.85 15.67
N ILE A 16 -10.96 3.71 16.34
CA ILE A 16 -11.95 2.71 15.94
C ILE A 16 -13.35 3.30 16.04
N ILE A 17 -13.68 3.91 17.18
CA ILE A 17 -14.99 4.55 17.41
C ILE A 17 -15.24 5.66 16.37
N PHE A 18 -14.22 6.47 16.07
CA PHE A 18 -14.31 7.51 15.06
C PHE A 18 -14.54 6.93 13.66
N LYS A 19 -13.81 5.89 13.25
CA LYS A 19 -14.03 5.21 11.97
C LYS A 19 -15.44 4.61 11.87
N MET A 20 -15.93 4.00 12.94
CA MET A 20 -17.30 3.48 13.00
C MET A 20 -18.32 4.62 12.89
N ALA A 21 -18.08 5.76 13.54
CA ALA A 21 -18.91 6.95 13.40
C ALA A 21 -18.89 7.54 11.98
N MET A 22 -17.80 7.38 11.23
CA MET A 22 -17.73 7.84 9.84
C MET A 22 -18.48 6.91 8.86
N HIS A 23 -19.00 5.76 9.30
CA HIS A 23 -19.78 4.83 8.49
C HIS A 23 -21.02 5.50 7.84
N PRO A 24 -21.48 5.10 6.64
CA PRO A 24 -22.60 5.74 5.94
C PRO A 24 -23.97 5.66 6.63
N ASP A 25 -24.10 4.89 7.72
CA ASP A 25 -25.38 4.65 8.39
C ASP A 25 -25.94 5.94 9.05
N ALA A 26 -27.26 6.12 8.99
CA ALA A 26 -27.97 7.29 9.53
C ALA A 26 -27.82 7.43 11.04
N THR A 27 -27.69 6.31 11.78
CA THR A 27 -27.46 6.30 13.23
C THR A 27 -26.14 6.97 13.64
N SER A 28 -25.16 7.01 12.72
CA SER A 28 -23.87 7.66 12.94
C SER A 28 -23.92 9.18 12.82
N ALA A 29 -24.95 9.73 12.19
CA ALA A 29 -25.06 11.16 11.90
C ALA A 29 -25.18 11.99 13.18
N GLU A 30 -26.01 11.57 14.14
CA GLU A 30 -26.18 12.29 15.42
C GLU A 30 -24.88 12.35 16.21
N TYR A 31 -24.09 11.26 16.21
CA TYR A 31 -22.80 11.23 16.88
C TYR A 31 -21.75 12.09 16.16
N CYS A 32 -21.71 12.06 14.81
CA CYS A 32 -20.88 12.97 14.02
C CYS A 32 -21.21 14.44 14.31
N GLU A 33 -22.50 14.75 14.40
CA GLU A 33 -22.98 16.10 14.70
C GLU A 33 -22.60 16.54 16.12
N HIS A 34 -22.68 15.64 17.10
CA HIS A 34 -22.21 15.89 18.45
C HIS A 34 -20.71 16.20 18.47
N LEU A 35 -19.88 15.37 17.82
CA LEU A 35 -18.44 15.61 17.70
C LEU A 35 -18.14 16.95 17.03
N PHE A 36 -18.84 17.27 15.93
CA PHE A 36 -18.70 18.55 15.23
C PHE A 36 -19.07 19.73 16.14
N HIS A 37 -20.14 19.62 16.93
CA HIS A 37 -20.51 20.66 17.88
C HIS A 37 -19.46 20.86 18.97
N CYS A 38 -18.89 19.76 19.50
CA CYS A 38 -17.83 19.80 20.51
C CYS A 38 -16.51 20.38 20.01
N LEU A 39 -16.26 20.37 18.69
CA LEU A 39 -15.13 21.10 18.07
C LEU A 39 -15.29 22.62 18.14
N LEU A 40 -16.54 23.11 18.17
CA LEU A 40 -16.86 24.54 18.11
C LEU A 40 -17.20 25.13 19.48
N ASN A 41 -17.75 24.32 20.37
CA ASN A 41 -18.27 24.76 21.66
C ASN A 41 -17.78 23.83 22.77
N PRO A 42 -17.56 24.35 24.00
CA PRO A 42 -17.32 23.50 25.16
C PRO A 42 -18.46 22.50 25.36
N SER A 43 -18.12 21.29 25.79
CA SER A 43 -19.08 20.24 26.14
C SER A 43 -19.07 19.99 27.64
N VAL A 44 -20.21 19.55 28.19
CA VAL A 44 -20.31 19.13 29.60
C VAL A 44 -20.67 17.65 29.62
N ILE A 45 -19.78 16.83 30.16
CA ILE A 45 -19.97 15.39 30.33
C ILE A 45 -19.77 15.09 31.81
N ASP A 46 -20.80 14.52 32.45
CA ASP A 46 -20.80 14.16 33.88
C ASP A 46 -20.36 15.29 34.82
N GLY A 47 -20.78 16.53 34.50
CA GLY A 47 -20.45 17.72 35.28
C GLY A 47 -19.05 18.29 35.04
N ILE A 48 -18.23 17.64 34.20
CA ILE A 48 -16.91 18.13 33.78
C ILE A 48 -17.09 18.91 32.47
N THR A 49 -16.60 20.15 32.44
CA THR A 49 -16.59 20.97 31.23
C THR A 49 -15.30 20.72 30.45
N TYR A 50 -15.44 20.21 29.23
CA TYR A 50 -14.33 20.02 28.30
C TYR A 50 -14.28 21.18 27.32
N SER A 51 -13.12 21.82 27.22
CA SER A 51 -12.89 22.86 26.21
C SER A 51 -12.94 22.28 24.80
N SER A 52 -13.40 23.07 23.83
CA SER A 52 -13.32 22.72 22.40
C SER A 52 -11.89 22.34 21.97
N ARG A 53 -10.88 22.90 22.64
CA ARG A 53 -9.46 22.56 22.45
C ARG A 53 -9.13 21.09 22.62
N PHE A 54 -9.78 20.43 23.57
CA PHE A 54 -9.61 19.00 23.75
C PHE A 54 -10.02 18.24 22.49
N TYR A 55 -11.17 18.59 21.91
CA TYR A 55 -11.73 17.89 20.76
C TYR A 55 -10.96 18.17 19.48
N TYR A 56 -10.59 19.42 19.19
CA TYR A 56 -9.87 19.70 17.94
C TYR A 56 -8.44 19.15 17.96
N ASN A 57 -7.77 19.11 19.12
CA ASN A 57 -6.44 18.47 19.21
C ASN A 57 -6.51 16.96 19.03
N LEU A 58 -7.60 16.36 19.51
CA LEU A 58 -7.82 14.92 19.37
C LEU A 58 -8.20 14.55 17.93
N LEU A 59 -9.11 15.32 17.31
CA LEU A 59 -9.73 14.94 16.04
C LEU A 59 -9.04 15.54 14.81
N LEU A 60 -8.35 16.67 14.93
CA LEU A 60 -7.70 17.38 13.82
C LEU A 60 -6.18 17.24 13.90
N ASN A 61 -5.72 16.00 13.76
CA ASN A 61 -4.30 15.67 13.66
C ASN A 61 -4.10 14.66 12.52
N SER A 62 -2.85 14.31 12.22
CA SER A 62 -2.50 13.38 11.14
C SER A 62 -3.00 11.95 11.35
N ASP A 63 -3.49 11.65 12.55
CA ASP A 63 -3.87 10.31 12.98
C ASP A 63 -5.34 9.95 12.73
N PHE A 64 -6.17 10.95 12.43
CA PHE A 64 -7.60 10.81 12.14
C PHE A 64 -7.94 11.40 10.77
N GLU A 65 -8.64 10.63 9.93
CA GLU A 65 -9.21 11.13 8.67
C GLU A 65 -10.43 12.01 8.97
N PHE A 66 -10.22 13.31 9.21
CA PHE A 66 -11.29 14.21 9.65
C PHE A 66 -12.14 14.80 8.51
N GLU A 67 -11.70 14.74 7.25
CA GLU A 67 -12.48 15.27 6.11
C GLU A 67 -13.91 14.71 6.01
N PRO A 68 -14.16 13.39 6.17
CA PRO A 68 -15.52 12.82 6.17
C PRO A 68 -16.46 13.45 7.20
N LEU A 69 -15.95 13.85 8.38
CA LEU A 69 -16.75 14.50 9.42
C LEU A 69 -17.33 15.83 8.91
N PHE A 70 -16.48 16.65 8.27
CA PHE A 70 -16.91 17.94 7.74
C PHE A 70 -17.81 17.79 6.51
N ILE A 71 -17.62 16.76 5.68
CA ILE A 71 -18.52 16.44 4.56
C ILE A 71 -19.93 16.10 5.09
N LYS A 72 -20.04 15.27 6.13
CA LYS A 72 -21.32 14.94 6.77
C LYS A 72 -21.98 16.18 7.38
N CYS A 73 -21.19 17.06 8.00
CA CYS A 73 -21.68 18.24 8.70
C CYS A 73 -21.80 19.49 7.82
N GLN A 74 -21.44 19.43 6.52
CA GLN A 74 -21.28 20.61 5.65
C GLN A 74 -22.49 21.55 5.65
N ARG A 75 -23.71 20.98 5.68
CA ARG A 75 -24.97 21.74 5.65
C ARG A 75 -25.21 22.52 6.94
N LYS A 76 -24.48 22.26 8.01
CA LYS A 76 -24.56 22.94 9.32
C LYS A 76 -23.49 24.00 9.50
N ILE A 77 -22.46 24.03 8.64
CA ILE A 77 -21.40 25.03 8.72
C ILE A 77 -21.97 26.40 8.31
N ARG A 78 -21.69 27.42 9.12
CA ARG A 78 -22.29 28.76 9.01
C ARG A 78 -21.26 29.84 9.34
N PRO A 79 -21.45 31.09 8.88
CA PRO A 79 -20.51 32.19 9.13
C PRO A 79 -20.20 32.44 10.62
N HIS A 80 -21.19 32.27 11.51
CA HIS A 80 -20.98 32.47 12.95
C HIS A 80 -20.04 31.42 13.57
N HIS A 81 -20.00 30.20 13.03
CA HIS A 81 -19.02 29.19 13.46
C HIS A 81 -17.60 29.64 13.10
N VAL A 82 -17.39 30.12 11.88
CA VAL A 82 -16.10 30.68 11.42
C VAL A 82 -15.68 31.85 12.32
N LYS A 83 -16.58 32.80 12.56
CA LYS A 83 -16.33 33.95 13.44
C LYS A 83 -15.95 33.54 14.86
N ASN A 84 -16.66 32.57 15.43
CA ASN A 84 -16.36 32.05 16.77
C ASN A 84 -14.98 31.37 16.81
N THR A 85 -14.64 30.58 15.79
CA THR A 85 -13.31 29.96 15.69
C THR A 85 -12.22 31.00 15.60
N ILE A 86 -12.39 32.07 14.80
CA ILE A 86 -11.41 33.17 14.72
C ILE A 86 -11.20 33.83 16.09
N ASN A 87 -12.29 34.08 16.84
CA ASN A 87 -12.21 34.69 18.17
C ASN A 87 -11.56 33.80 19.23
N GLN A 88 -11.45 32.49 18.97
CA GLN A 88 -10.88 31.49 19.88
C GLN A 88 -9.51 30.97 19.41
N LEU A 89 -8.92 31.57 18.37
CA LEU A 89 -7.61 31.16 17.87
C LEU A 89 -6.55 31.25 18.97
N ASP A 90 -5.74 30.21 19.06
CA ASP A 90 -4.58 30.14 19.95
C ASP A 90 -3.36 29.80 19.08
N TYR A 91 -2.40 30.73 19.00
CA TYR A 91 -1.18 30.52 18.22
C TYR A 91 -0.31 29.37 18.76
N ASN A 92 -0.58 28.87 19.98
CA ASN A 92 0.05 27.67 20.50
C ASN A 92 -0.52 26.36 19.94
N GLU A 93 -1.69 26.41 19.29
CA GLU A 93 -2.48 25.24 18.94
C GLU A 93 -2.78 25.20 17.43
N PRO A 94 -1.93 24.54 16.62
CA PRO A 94 -2.09 24.48 15.16
C PRO A 94 -3.46 23.95 14.72
N ALA A 95 -4.03 23.03 15.49
CA ALA A 95 -5.34 22.44 15.23
C ALA A 95 -6.49 23.47 15.25
N SER A 96 -6.34 24.60 15.95
CA SER A 96 -7.34 25.69 15.92
C SER A 96 -7.41 26.38 14.55
N ALA A 97 -6.27 26.59 13.90
CA ALA A 97 -6.22 27.13 12.54
C ALA A 97 -6.59 26.07 11.49
N LEU A 98 -6.31 24.79 11.74
CA LEU A 98 -6.76 23.69 10.90
C LEU A 98 -8.30 23.57 10.92
N LEU A 99 -8.93 23.71 12.08
CA LEU A 99 -10.39 23.81 12.20
C LEU A 99 -10.93 24.95 11.35
N LEU A 100 -10.31 26.13 11.43
CA LEU A 100 -10.70 27.28 10.63
C LEU A 100 -10.64 26.98 9.12
N CYS A 101 -9.55 26.38 8.64
CA CYS A 101 -9.44 25.93 7.23
C CYS A 101 -10.58 24.97 6.86
N CYS A 102 -10.88 23.99 7.70
CA CYS A 102 -11.94 23.01 7.45
C CYS A 102 -13.32 23.66 7.32
N LEU A 103 -13.62 24.67 8.16
CA LEU A 103 -14.91 25.39 8.09
C LEU A 103 -15.02 26.23 6.82
N LEU A 104 -13.93 26.91 6.43
CA LEU A 104 -13.90 27.78 5.26
C LEU A 104 -14.04 27.01 3.93
N ASN A 105 -13.66 25.73 3.88
CA ASN A 105 -13.90 24.87 2.73
C ASN A 105 -15.40 24.71 2.38
N TYR A 106 -16.31 24.93 3.35
CA TYR A 106 -17.75 24.75 3.17
C TYR A 106 -18.56 26.02 3.48
N CYS A 107 -17.90 27.13 3.80
CA CYS A 107 -18.56 28.38 4.16
C CYS A 107 -17.85 29.57 3.53
N LYS A 108 -18.55 30.31 2.68
CA LYS A 108 -18.09 31.61 2.20
C LYS A 108 -18.16 32.61 3.35
N TYR A 109 -17.00 33.07 3.78
CA TYR A 109 -16.84 34.06 4.85
C TYR A 109 -16.01 35.21 4.29
N GLU A 110 -16.45 36.45 4.56
CA GLU A 110 -15.92 37.66 3.91
C GLU A 110 -15.25 38.60 4.91
N ASP A 111 -15.61 38.57 6.20
CA ASP A 111 -15.07 39.47 7.22
C ASP A 111 -13.61 39.13 7.56
N ILE A 112 -12.68 40.00 7.17
CA ILE A 112 -11.24 39.84 7.45
C ILE A 112 -10.80 40.46 8.77
N THR A 113 -11.58 41.35 9.39
CA THR A 113 -11.08 42.30 10.40
C THR A 113 -10.54 41.60 11.64
N ALA A 114 -11.29 40.63 12.18
CA ALA A 114 -10.89 39.92 13.40
C ALA A 114 -9.63 39.07 13.18
N LEU A 115 -9.55 38.38 12.03
CA LEU A 115 -8.42 37.52 11.71
C LEU A 115 -7.18 38.33 11.35
N LEU A 116 -7.32 39.42 10.59
CA LEU A 116 -6.24 40.32 10.23
C LEU A 116 -5.59 40.92 11.48
N ARG A 117 -6.41 41.42 12.40
CA ARG A 117 -5.95 41.95 13.68
C ARG A 117 -5.24 40.89 14.51
N PHE A 118 -5.82 39.70 14.65
CA PHE A 118 -5.17 38.60 15.36
C PHE A 118 -3.81 38.25 14.74
N TYR A 119 -3.73 38.20 13.42
CA TYR A 119 -2.50 37.89 12.69
C TYR A 119 -1.42 38.94 12.94
N ILE A 120 -1.74 40.23 12.81
CA ILE A 120 -0.79 41.34 13.00
C ILE A 120 -0.35 41.41 14.46
N ASP A 121 -1.30 41.43 15.41
CA ASP A 121 -1.02 41.61 16.84
C ASP A 121 -0.13 40.48 17.41
N ASN A 122 -0.15 39.29 16.79
CA ASN A 122 0.58 38.10 17.26
C ASN A 122 1.60 37.59 16.22
N PHE A 123 2.00 38.40 15.24
CA PHE A 123 2.76 37.93 14.08
C PHE A 123 4.10 37.27 14.46
N ALA A 124 4.84 37.86 15.41
CA ALA A 124 6.12 37.34 15.87
C ALA A 124 5.98 35.92 16.45
N GLN A 125 4.90 35.65 17.18
CA GLN A 125 4.63 34.34 17.77
C GLN A 125 4.08 33.34 16.74
N ILE A 126 3.27 33.83 15.79
CA ILE A 126 2.67 33.02 14.73
C ILE A 126 3.75 32.55 13.75
N SER A 127 4.58 33.47 13.26
CA SER A 127 5.54 33.23 12.16
C SER A 127 6.49 32.06 12.44
N VAL A 128 6.90 31.85 13.69
CA VAL A 128 7.82 30.77 14.10
C VAL A 128 7.14 29.41 14.36
N ARG A 129 5.84 29.28 14.10
CA ARG A 129 5.04 28.09 14.42
C ARG A 129 4.31 27.54 13.20
N GLN A 130 3.98 26.24 13.26
CA GLN A 130 3.24 25.55 12.19
C GLN A 130 1.86 26.16 11.92
N ILE A 131 1.29 26.89 12.89
CA ILE A 131 0.00 27.57 12.73
C ILE A 131 0.04 28.64 11.62
N ALA A 132 1.20 29.25 11.34
CA ALA A 132 1.35 30.27 10.30
C ALA A 132 0.85 29.78 8.94
N GLY A 133 1.24 28.56 8.53
CA GLY A 133 0.81 27.99 7.26
C GLY A 133 -0.71 27.86 7.15
N HIS A 134 -1.36 27.31 8.18
CA HIS A 134 -2.82 27.17 8.21
C HIS A 134 -3.54 28.52 8.26
N LEU A 135 -3.05 29.48 9.05
CA LEU A 135 -3.63 30.82 9.09
C LEU A 135 -3.49 31.54 7.75
N ALA A 136 -2.35 31.38 7.06
CA ALA A 136 -2.16 31.96 5.74
C ALA A 136 -3.16 31.41 4.71
N VAL A 137 -3.41 30.09 4.72
CA VAL A 137 -4.43 29.45 3.88
C VAL A 137 -5.83 29.98 4.21
N ALA A 138 -6.20 29.99 5.49
CA ALA A 138 -7.50 30.48 5.92
C ALA A 138 -7.71 31.96 5.54
N PHE A 139 -6.70 32.79 5.76
CA PHE A 139 -6.76 34.21 5.42
C PHE A 139 -6.87 34.43 3.91
N GLN A 140 -6.14 33.65 3.10
CA GLN A 140 -6.24 33.69 1.65
C GLN A 140 -7.67 33.32 1.17
N GLN A 141 -8.29 32.29 1.76
CA GLN A 141 -9.67 31.90 1.43
C GLN A 141 -10.69 33.00 1.76
N ILE A 142 -10.55 33.68 2.90
CA ILE A 142 -11.44 34.79 3.27
C ILE A 142 -11.20 35.98 2.32
N LEU A 143 -9.95 36.36 2.07
CA LEU A 143 -9.59 37.42 1.13
C LEU A 143 -10.14 37.21 -0.28
N THR A 144 -10.23 35.95 -0.75
CA THR A 144 -10.78 35.63 -2.07
C THR A 144 -12.28 35.93 -2.17
N ASN A 145 -13.00 35.89 -1.03
CA ASN A 145 -14.42 36.25 -0.97
C ASN A 145 -14.65 37.72 -0.56
N HIS A 146 -13.65 38.38 0.02
CA HIS A 146 -13.76 39.72 0.56
C HIS A 146 -13.77 40.81 -0.53
N THR A 147 -14.57 41.85 -0.32
CA THR A 147 -14.51 43.07 -1.12
C THR A 147 -13.65 44.10 -0.41
N LEU A 148 -12.49 44.42 -0.98
CA LEU A 148 -11.51 45.33 -0.38
C LEU A 148 -12.11 46.70 -0.04
N ALA A 149 -12.11 47.07 1.24
CA ALA A 149 -12.47 48.41 1.71
C ALA A 149 -11.21 49.28 1.92
N GLU A 150 -11.36 50.60 1.88
CA GLU A 150 -10.24 51.54 2.08
C GLU A 150 -9.57 51.37 3.46
N GLU A 151 -10.34 50.98 4.48
CA GLU A 151 -9.86 50.75 5.84
C GLU A 151 -8.96 49.50 5.96
N ASP A 152 -9.09 48.53 5.05
CA ASP A 152 -8.29 47.31 5.05
C ASP A 152 -6.87 47.55 4.52
N VAL A 153 -6.72 48.53 3.61
CA VAL A 153 -5.49 48.79 2.85
C VAL A 153 -4.26 48.96 3.75
N PRO A 154 -4.28 49.81 4.81
CA PRO A 154 -3.09 49.98 5.67
C PRO A 154 -2.73 48.72 6.44
N GLN A 155 -3.71 47.96 6.92
CA GLN A 155 -3.45 46.75 7.71
C GLN A 155 -2.92 45.61 6.82
N LEU A 156 -3.43 45.50 5.60
CA LEU A 156 -2.91 44.56 4.61
C LEU A 156 -1.48 44.93 4.19
N ASP A 157 -1.15 46.21 4.08
CA ASP A 157 0.22 46.67 3.80
C ASP A 157 1.20 46.35 4.95
N VAL A 158 0.75 46.47 6.20
CA VAL A 158 1.50 46.02 7.37
C VAL A 158 1.72 44.51 7.31
N LEU A 159 0.68 43.72 7.07
CA LEU A 159 0.78 42.26 7.03
C LEU A 159 1.71 41.77 5.91
N GLN A 160 1.63 42.33 4.69
CA GLN A 160 2.54 41.92 3.61
C GLN A 160 4.00 42.30 3.92
N SER A 161 4.24 43.43 4.58
CA SER A 161 5.57 43.82 5.04
C SER A 161 6.12 42.87 6.09
N LEU A 162 5.31 42.49 7.09
CA LEU A 162 5.67 41.51 8.13
C LEU A 162 5.97 40.13 7.54
N ILE A 163 5.18 39.67 6.56
CA ILE A 163 5.45 38.39 5.87
C ILE A 163 6.80 38.45 5.15
N MET A 164 7.09 39.53 4.42
CA MET A 164 8.37 39.69 3.74
C MET A 164 9.55 39.73 4.74
N GLU A 165 9.42 40.46 5.84
CA GLU A 165 10.42 40.51 6.90
C GLU A 165 10.68 39.12 7.49
N ALA A 166 9.63 38.36 7.85
CA ALA A 166 9.77 36.99 8.33
C ALA A 166 10.40 36.04 7.30
N LEU A 167 10.21 36.28 5.99
CA LEU A 167 10.90 35.54 4.94
C LEU A 167 12.41 35.82 4.96
N PHE A 168 12.83 37.08 5.14
CA PHE A 168 14.24 37.45 5.27
C PHE A 168 14.88 36.93 6.55
N GLU A 169 14.13 36.92 7.64
CA GLU A 169 14.60 36.48 8.95
C GLU A 169 14.67 34.96 9.10
N HIS A 170 14.04 34.21 8.20
CA HIS A 170 13.83 32.74 8.27
C HIS A 170 12.95 32.33 9.46
N ASN A 171 11.95 33.14 9.80
CA ASN A 171 11.07 32.83 10.92
C ASN A 171 10.08 31.70 10.58
N PHE A 172 9.68 31.56 9.31
CA PHE A 172 8.70 30.54 8.92
C PHE A 172 9.26 29.10 8.95
N PRO A 173 8.55 28.14 9.57
CA PRO A 173 8.76 26.73 9.31
C PRO A 173 8.62 26.41 7.81
N VAL A 174 9.41 25.46 7.30
CA VAL A 174 9.48 25.12 5.86
C VAL A 174 8.09 24.89 5.23
N ASN A 175 7.22 24.15 5.90
CA ASN A 175 5.85 23.87 5.43
C ASN A 175 4.92 25.09 5.39
N SER A 176 5.30 26.19 6.07
CA SER A 176 4.53 27.43 6.13
C SER A 176 5.01 28.47 5.11
N ILE A 177 6.20 28.30 4.50
CA ILE A 177 6.77 29.26 3.53
C ILE A 177 5.84 29.45 2.34
N LYS A 178 5.42 28.36 1.68
CA LYS A 178 4.55 28.42 0.50
C LYS A 178 3.21 29.10 0.79
N PRO A 179 2.41 28.69 1.80
CA PRO A 179 1.18 29.40 2.14
C PRO A 179 1.39 30.88 2.46
N SER A 180 2.39 31.22 3.28
CA SER A 180 2.68 32.61 3.64
C SER A 180 3.07 33.45 2.42
N TYR A 181 3.88 32.90 1.52
CA TYR A 181 4.30 33.58 0.30
C TYR A 181 3.13 33.79 -0.69
N LEU A 182 2.24 32.80 -0.84
CA LEU A 182 1.03 32.94 -1.64
C LEU A 182 0.10 34.01 -1.07
N LEU A 183 -0.05 34.07 0.25
CA LEU A 183 -0.80 35.12 0.90
C LEU A 183 -0.17 36.50 0.62
N PHE A 184 1.15 36.62 0.79
CA PHE A 184 1.90 37.84 0.47
C PHE A 184 1.66 38.30 -0.98
N GLN A 185 1.76 37.39 -1.95
CA GLN A 185 1.49 37.70 -3.36
C GLN A 185 0.05 38.17 -3.57
N ASN A 186 -0.93 37.50 -2.96
CA ASN A 186 -2.33 37.86 -3.09
C ASN A 186 -2.60 39.26 -2.53
N ILE A 187 -2.09 39.55 -1.32
CA ILE A 187 -2.22 40.88 -0.71
C ILE A 187 -1.62 41.96 -1.62
N ARG A 188 -0.41 41.75 -2.15
CA ARG A 188 0.22 42.72 -3.05
C ARG A 188 -0.57 42.96 -4.32
N ASN A 189 -1.13 41.91 -4.90
CA ASN A 189 -1.98 42.02 -6.08
C ASN A 189 -3.24 42.86 -5.77
N LEU A 190 -3.88 42.63 -4.62
CA LEU A 190 -5.02 43.42 -4.14
C LEU A 190 -4.65 44.89 -3.93
N LEU A 191 -3.49 45.14 -3.33
CA LEU A 191 -2.94 46.48 -3.09
C LEU A 191 -2.33 47.14 -4.34
N ARG A 192 -2.24 46.42 -5.47
CA ARG A 192 -1.63 46.86 -6.73
C ARG A 192 -0.18 47.34 -6.56
N ILE A 193 0.59 46.68 -5.70
CA ILE A 193 2.00 47.00 -5.46
C ILE A 193 2.87 46.21 -6.45
N ASP A 194 3.55 46.91 -7.35
CA ASP A 194 4.43 46.30 -8.35
C ASP A 194 5.46 45.36 -7.72
N THR A 195 5.69 44.20 -8.34
CA THR A 195 6.67 43.22 -7.85
C THR A 195 8.08 43.82 -7.90
N GLN A 196 8.66 44.07 -6.74
CA GLN A 196 10.05 44.53 -6.64
C GLN A 196 10.99 43.35 -6.83
N HIS A 197 11.35 43.06 -8.08
CA HIS A 197 12.28 41.98 -8.43
C HIS A 197 13.59 42.05 -7.63
N TYR A 198 14.07 43.26 -7.35
CA TYR A 198 15.27 43.49 -6.53
C TYR A 198 15.17 42.89 -5.11
N THR A 199 14.02 43.04 -4.44
CA THR A 199 13.81 42.54 -3.08
C THR A 199 13.79 41.01 -3.05
N LEU A 200 13.15 40.38 -4.03
CA LEU A 200 13.16 38.93 -4.18
C LEU A 200 14.56 38.39 -4.50
N ASP A 201 15.33 39.13 -5.28
CA ASP A 201 16.72 38.80 -5.60
C ASP A 201 17.62 38.88 -4.36
N GLN A 202 17.42 39.89 -3.51
CA GLN A 202 18.09 39.99 -2.22
C GLN A 202 17.70 38.86 -1.26
N LEU A 203 16.42 38.47 -1.21
CA LEU A 203 15.95 37.35 -0.39
C LEU A 203 16.65 36.05 -0.80
N MET A 204 16.74 35.79 -2.11
CA MET A 204 17.48 34.65 -2.65
C MET A 204 18.97 34.71 -2.29
N PHE A 205 19.60 35.87 -2.39
CA PHE A 205 21.00 36.07 -2.02
C PHE A 205 21.25 35.77 -0.53
N ILE A 206 20.46 36.35 0.37
CA ILE A 206 20.60 36.17 1.82
C ILE A 206 20.37 34.71 2.22
N THR A 207 19.31 34.08 1.69
CA THR A 207 18.99 32.68 1.98
C THR A 207 20.09 31.75 1.45
N SER A 208 20.62 32.03 0.25
CA SER A 208 21.75 31.28 -0.31
C SER A 208 22.99 31.35 0.60
N ASN A 209 23.30 32.53 1.15
CA ASN A 209 24.43 32.68 2.08
C ASN A 209 24.21 31.96 3.42
N ARG A 210 22.98 31.94 3.94
CA ARG A 210 22.65 31.19 5.17
C ARG A 210 22.79 29.68 4.96
N ALA A 211 22.29 29.15 3.83
CA ALA A 211 22.47 27.76 3.46
C ALA A 211 23.97 27.41 3.31
N PHE A 212 24.75 28.30 2.71
CA PHE A 212 26.21 28.14 2.61
C PHE A 212 26.90 28.10 3.99
N ASN A 213 26.52 28.99 4.90
CA ASN A 213 27.07 29.00 6.26
C ASN A 213 26.76 27.71 7.03
N ARG A 214 25.53 27.18 6.88
CA ARG A 214 25.12 25.91 7.50
C ARG A 214 26.00 24.74 7.07
N ILE A 215 26.46 24.72 5.81
CA ILE A 215 27.32 23.65 5.28
C ILE A 215 28.74 23.75 5.83
N ASN A 216 29.29 24.97 5.91
CA ASN A 216 30.64 25.16 6.43
C ASN A 216 30.72 25.03 7.95
N ASN A 217 29.62 25.31 8.65
CA ASN A 217 29.55 25.19 10.09
C ASN A 217 28.27 24.48 10.53
N PRO A 218 28.25 23.13 10.49
CA PRO A 218 27.08 22.33 10.86
C PRO A 218 26.59 22.53 12.30
N GLN A 219 27.40 23.12 13.18
CA GLN A 219 27.01 23.42 14.56
C GLN A 219 26.43 24.84 14.73
N PHE A 220 26.63 25.73 13.76
CA PHE A 220 26.21 27.13 13.82
C PHE A 220 25.38 27.51 12.59
N GLY A 221 24.06 27.60 12.76
CA GLY A 221 23.12 28.02 11.72
C GLY A 221 21.73 27.45 11.91
N ASP A 222 20.76 27.95 11.16
CA ASP A 222 19.38 27.45 11.18
C ASP A 222 19.34 26.01 10.59
N PRO A 223 18.88 25.00 11.36
CA PRO A 223 18.81 23.60 10.93
C PRO A 223 18.04 23.36 9.63
N GLY A 224 17.14 24.27 9.22
CA GLY A 224 16.32 24.14 8.02
C GLY A 224 16.77 25.00 6.83
N SER A 225 17.89 25.72 6.93
CA SER A 225 18.28 26.76 5.95
C SER A 225 18.43 26.28 4.50
N ILE A 226 18.84 25.03 4.28
CA ILE A 226 18.99 24.46 2.92
C ILE A 226 17.60 24.10 2.36
N MET A 227 16.70 23.53 3.17
CA MET A 227 15.30 23.32 2.76
C MET A 227 14.54 24.61 2.53
N TYR A 228 14.81 25.62 3.36
CA TYR A 228 14.27 26.97 3.18
C TYR A 228 14.64 27.52 1.80
N LEU A 229 15.91 27.36 1.40
CA LEU A 229 16.38 27.73 0.07
C LEU A 229 15.70 26.90 -1.03
N ALA A 230 15.52 25.60 -0.84
CA ALA A 230 14.83 24.74 -1.82
C ALA A 230 13.38 25.20 -2.07
N GLU A 231 12.62 25.49 -1.00
CA GLU A 231 11.26 26.03 -1.10
C GLU A 231 11.24 27.40 -1.79
N LEU A 232 12.14 28.31 -1.44
CA LEU A 232 12.23 29.60 -2.11
C LEU A 232 12.60 29.47 -3.60
N CYS A 233 13.46 28.53 -3.96
CA CYS A 233 13.78 28.26 -5.37
C CYS A 233 12.52 27.87 -6.15
N LEU A 234 11.73 26.94 -5.60
CA LEU A 234 10.46 26.50 -6.21
C LEU A 234 9.47 27.66 -6.34
N LEU A 235 9.27 28.43 -5.27
CA LEU A 235 8.28 29.50 -5.22
C LEU A 235 8.62 30.66 -6.16
N LEU A 236 9.89 31.03 -6.23
CA LEU A 236 10.36 32.13 -7.07
C LEU A 236 10.70 31.68 -8.49
N ASN A 237 10.63 30.37 -8.76
CA ASN A 237 11.14 29.74 -9.97
C ASN A 237 12.55 30.24 -10.35
N LYS A 238 13.43 30.38 -9.34
CA LYS A 238 14.76 30.97 -9.47
C LYS A 238 15.81 30.09 -8.79
N LEU A 239 16.97 29.95 -9.43
CA LEU A 239 18.08 29.17 -8.88
C LEU A 239 18.84 29.96 -7.79
N PRO A 240 19.58 29.26 -6.91
CA PRO A 240 20.54 29.90 -6.02
C PRO A 240 21.60 30.69 -6.81
N THR A 241 22.30 31.60 -6.13
CA THR A 241 23.40 32.35 -6.74
C THR A 241 24.51 31.41 -7.23
N GLU A 242 25.16 31.75 -8.33
CA GLU A 242 26.16 30.89 -8.97
C GLU A 242 27.33 30.53 -8.05
N ASN A 243 27.75 31.46 -7.19
CA ASN A 243 28.77 31.22 -6.17
C ASN A 243 28.33 30.14 -5.18
N VAL A 244 27.13 30.26 -4.62
CA VAL A 244 26.62 29.26 -3.66
C VAL A 244 26.45 27.93 -4.38
N LEU A 245 25.82 27.92 -5.55
CA LEU A 245 25.66 26.71 -6.35
C LEU A 245 27.01 26.01 -6.61
N THR A 246 28.04 26.74 -7.01
CA THR A 246 29.39 26.18 -7.25
C THR A 246 29.97 25.52 -6.00
N ILE A 247 29.75 26.10 -4.82
CA ILE A 247 30.25 25.54 -3.56
C ILE A 247 29.42 24.31 -3.15
N LEU A 248 28.09 24.38 -3.27
CA LEU A 248 27.22 23.22 -3.04
C LEU A 248 27.63 22.06 -3.96
N GLU A 249 27.91 22.35 -5.23
CA GLU A 249 28.35 21.35 -6.20
C GLU A 249 29.73 20.80 -5.84
N SER A 250 30.67 21.66 -5.42
CA SER A 250 32.00 21.25 -4.95
C SER A 250 31.91 20.32 -3.73
N PHE A 251 31.02 20.62 -2.78
CA PHE A 251 30.75 19.76 -1.64
C PHE A 251 30.23 18.38 -2.08
N MET A 252 29.22 18.36 -2.95
CA MET A 252 28.61 17.10 -3.42
C MET A 252 29.51 16.31 -4.38
N ASN A 253 30.50 16.95 -4.98
CA ASN A 253 31.49 16.30 -5.86
C ASN A 253 32.66 15.69 -5.08
N ASP A 254 32.85 16.07 -3.82
CA ASP A 254 33.92 15.60 -2.95
C ASP A 254 33.43 14.37 -2.17
N SER A 255 33.91 13.19 -2.56
CA SER A 255 33.46 11.92 -1.97
C SER A 255 33.70 11.84 -0.47
N PHE A 256 34.81 12.42 0.03
CA PHE A 256 35.12 12.41 1.45
C PHE A 256 34.15 13.28 2.24
N LYS A 257 33.80 14.47 1.72
CA LYS A 257 32.81 15.34 2.38
C LYS A 257 31.42 14.73 2.40
N VAL A 258 31.02 14.08 1.31
CA VAL A 258 29.73 13.38 1.23
C VAL A 258 29.67 12.23 2.22
N GLU A 259 30.73 11.42 2.33
CA GLU A 259 30.82 10.30 3.28
C GLU A 259 30.72 10.80 4.73
N VAL A 260 31.47 11.85 5.09
CA VAL A 260 31.38 12.48 6.41
C VAL A 260 29.99 13.05 6.66
N ALA A 261 29.37 13.69 5.66
CA ALA A 261 28.01 14.22 5.80
C ALA A 261 26.99 13.11 6.02
N ALA A 262 27.07 12.01 5.28
CA ALA A 262 26.17 10.88 5.40
C ALA A 262 26.27 10.20 6.79
N ALA A 263 27.48 10.16 7.37
CA ALA A 263 27.74 9.55 8.67
C ALA A 263 27.43 10.48 9.86
N GLU A 264 27.88 11.75 9.80
CA GLU A 264 27.86 12.66 10.95
C GLU A 264 26.72 13.68 10.91
N THR A 265 26.28 14.09 9.71
CA THR A 265 25.25 15.14 9.52
C THR A 265 24.25 14.75 8.41
N PRO A 266 23.56 13.61 8.54
CA PRO A 266 22.70 13.06 7.48
C PRO A 266 21.54 13.99 7.11
N ASP A 267 21.11 14.87 8.03
CA ASP A 267 20.14 15.92 7.77
C ASP A 267 20.63 16.87 6.67
N ILE A 268 21.87 17.37 6.77
CA ILE A 268 22.44 18.29 5.78
C ILE A 268 22.51 17.62 4.41
N TYR A 269 22.96 16.35 4.37
CA TYR A 269 23.06 15.62 3.12
C TYR A 269 21.69 15.41 2.46
N ILE A 270 20.67 15.06 3.25
CA ILE A 270 19.26 14.96 2.81
C ILE A 270 18.76 16.27 2.22
N GLN A 271 19.03 17.40 2.86
CA GLN A 271 18.58 18.70 2.37
C GLN A 271 19.30 19.08 1.07
N LEU A 272 20.59 18.74 0.94
CA LEU A 272 21.37 18.98 -0.27
C LEU A 272 20.85 18.18 -1.47
N ILE A 273 20.61 16.86 -1.31
CA ILE A 273 20.05 16.06 -2.41
C ILE A 273 18.65 16.56 -2.81
N THR A 274 17.86 17.04 -1.85
CA THR A 274 16.53 17.63 -2.11
C THR A 274 16.65 18.93 -2.90
N LEU A 275 17.58 19.81 -2.53
CA LEU A 275 17.86 21.05 -3.24
C LEU A 275 18.34 20.80 -4.68
N PHE A 276 19.28 19.86 -4.88
CA PHE A 276 19.77 19.54 -6.23
C PHE A 276 18.70 18.89 -7.11
N THR A 277 17.84 18.04 -6.53
CA THR A 277 16.70 17.47 -7.25
C THR A 277 15.73 18.58 -7.66
N THR A 278 15.42 19.50 -6.75
CA THR A 278 14.59 20.69 -7.00
C THR A 278 15.16 21.53 -8.15
N ILE A 279 16.45 21.84 -8.11
CA ILE A 279 17.15 22.58 -9.16
C ILE A 279 17.05 21.86 -10.51
N ALA A 280 17.19 20.53 -10.54
CA ALA A 280 17.06 19.74 -11.76
C ALA A 280 15.64 19.73 -12.33
N MET A 281 14.61 19.70 -11.48
CA MET A 281 13.22 19.82 -11.91
C MET A 281 12.92 21.21 -12.50
N MET A 282 13.57 22.25 -12.00
CA MET A 282 13.44 23.61 -12.55
C MET A 282 14.29 23.85 -13.82
N LYS A 283 15.46 23.21 -13.91
CA LYS A 283 16.42 23.39 -15.00
C LYS A 283 16.92 22.05 -15.54
N LYS A 284 16.35 21.61 -16.67
CA LYS A 284 16.66 20.32 -17.32
C LYS A 284 18.14 20.05 -17.53
N THR A 285 18.97 21.07 -17.79
CA THR A 285 20.42 20.89 -17.97
C THR A 285 21.14 20.40 -16.72
N LYS A 286 20.51 20.46 -15.54
CA LYS A 286 21.05 19.99 -14.26
C LYS A 286 20.60 18.57 -13.88
N ILE A 287 19.73 17.94 -14.68
CA ILE A 287 19.26 16.56 -14.46
C ILE A 287 20.41 15.56 -14.32
N PRO A 288 21.42 15.50 -15.22
CA PRO A 288 22.49 14.49 -15.10
C PRO A 288 23.26 14.58 -13.78
N GLN A 289 23.44 15.81 -13.28
CA GLN A 289 24.12 16.07 -12.02
C GLN A 289 23.30 15.61 -10.81
N ALA A 290 22.00 15.92 -10.79
CA ALA A 290 21.10 15.45 -9.74
C ALA A 290 20.97 13.92 -9.73
N VAL A 291 20.85 13.28 -10.91
CA VAL A 291 20.81 11.82 -11.03
C VAL A 291 22.07 11.18 -10.46
N ARG A 292 23.25 11.76 -10.71
CA ARG A 292 24.51 11.27 -10.12
C ARG A 292 24.48 11.33 -8.59
N TYR A 293 24.05 12.45 -8.01
CA TYR A 293 23.97 12.61 -6.55
C TYR A 293 22.93 11.67 -5.92
N LEU A 294 21.79 11.49 -6.57
CA LEU A 294 20.75 10.56 -6.13
C LEU A 294 21.25 9.11 -6.18
N LYS A 295 21.97 8.70 -7.22
CA LYS A 295 22.59 7.37 -7.31
C LYS A 295 23.61 7.13 -6.19
N GLN A 296 24.40 8.14 -5.84
CA GLN A 296 25.32 8.07 -4.70
C GLN A 296 24.53 7.89 -3.39
N ALA A 297 23.53 8.74 -3.13
CA ALA A 297 22.71 8.68 -1.93
C ALA A 297 21.90 7.37 -1.79
N ILE A 298 21.49 6.77 -2.90
CA ILE A 298 20.80 5.46 -2.93
C ILE A 298 21.75 4.32 -2.54
N ALA A 299 23.06 4.47 -2.74
CA ALA A 299 24.06 3.46 -2.38
C ALA A 299 24.46 3.49 -0.88
N GLU A 300 24.02 4.50 -0.13
CA GLU A 300 24.36 4.69 1.28
C GLU A 300 23.81 3.59 2.20
N GLU A 301 24.47 3.37 3.33
CA GLU A 301 24.00 2.41 4.35
C GLU A 301 22.82 2.96 5.16
N ASN A 302 22.74 4.27 5.33
CA ASN A 302 21.67 4.92 6.10
C ASN A 302 20.32 4.80 5.37
N GLN A 303 19.39 4.06 5.98
CA GLN A 303 18.09 3.75 5.38
C GLN A 303 17.21 5.00 5.15
N ILE A 304 17.32 6.03 5.99
CA ILE A 304 16.55 7.27 5.81
C ILE A 304 17.02 8.00 4.55
N ILE A 305 18.34 8.11 4.36
CA ILE A 305 18.93 8.71 3.16
C ILE A 305 18.51 7.92 1.93
N LYS A 306 18.67 6.59 1.97
CA LYS A 306 18.32 5.69 0.85
C LYS A 306 16.86 5.81 0.45
N VAL A 307 15.93 5.75 1.41
CA VAL A 307 14.49 5.87 1.17
C VAL A 307 14.15 7.23 0.55
N LEU A 308 14.68 8.32 1.09
CA LEU A 308 14.40 9.65 0.57
C LEU A 308 14.98 9.84 -0.83
N ALA A 309 16.24 9.44 -1.04
CA ALA A 309 16.91 9.53 -2.34
C ALA A 309 16.18 8.70 -3.39
N TYR A 310 15.70 7.49 -3.05
CA TYR A 310 14.89 6.68 -3.95
C TYR A 310 13.58 7.38 -4.33
N LYS A 311 12.85 7.95 -3.36
CA LYS A 311 11.61 8.70 -3.63
C LYS A 311 11.85 9.92 -4.51
N LEU A 312 12.91 10.68 -4.24
CA LEU A 312 13.31 11.83 -5.04
C LEU A 312 13.72 11.42 -6.45
N TYR A 313 14.48 10.33 -6.60
CA TYR A 313 14.87 9.83 -7.91
C TYR A 313 13.68 9.35 -8.72
N TYR A 314 12.77 8.61 -8.10
CA TYR A 314 11.52 8.20 -8.74
C TYR A 314 10.69 9.42 -9.18
N SER A 315 10.55 10.43 -8.31
CA SER A 315 9.81 11.67 -8.65
C SER A 315 10.45 12.43 -9.80
N LEU A 316 11.78 12.53 -9.83
CA LEU A 316 12.52 13.15 -10.95
C LEU A 316 12.29 12.37 -12.26
N CYS A 317 12.30 11.04 -12.20
CA CYS A 317 11.98 10.21 -13.36
C CYS A 317 10.53 10.39 -13.81
N GLN A 318 9.59 10.42 -12.86
CA GLN A 318 8.16 10.56 -13.13
C GLN A 318 7.82 11.89 -13.80
N GLU A 319 8.38 12.99 -13.32
CA GLU A 319 8.01 14.33 -13.77
C GLU A 319 8.87 14.86 -14.92
N MET A 320 10.12 14.41 -15.05
CA MET A 320 11.10 15.09 -15.92
C MET A 320 11.72 14.23 -17.01
N THR A 321 12.18 13.00 -16.70
CA THR A 321 12.98 12.19 -17.64
C THR A 321 12.22 11.04 -18.28
N HIS A 322 11.30 10.42 -17.55
CA HIS A 322 10.68 9.13 -17.86
C HIS A 322 11.68 7.98 -18.11
N GLU A 323 12.89 8.09 -17.56
CA GLU A 323 13.95 7.08 -17.63
C GLU A 323 13.98 6.26 -16.34
N TYR A 324 13.39 5.06 -16.34
CA TYR A 324 13.20 4.27 -15.11
C TYR A 324 14.14 3.07 -14.95
N GLU A 325 15.08 2.84 -15.87
CA GLU A 325 15.91 1.61 -15.87
C GLU A 325 16.67 1.41 -14.54
N ASP A 326 17.35 2.45 -14.05
CA ASP A 326 18.07 2.38 -12.79
C ASP A 326 17.13 2.26 -11.57
N VAL A 327 15.96 2.91 -11.64
CA VAL A 327 14.93 2.85 -10.60
C VAL A 327 14.38 1.42 -10.49
N LEU A 328 14.10 0.78 -11.62
CA LEU A 328 13.66 -0.60 -11.72
C LEU A 328 14.72 -1.56 -11.20
N ARG A 329 15.97 -1.40 -11.65
CA ARG A 329 17.10 -2.24 -11.19
C ARG A 329 17.29 -2.15 -9.69
N PHE A 330 17.23 -0.94 -9.12
CA PHE A 330 17.31 -0.75 -7.68
C PHE A 330 16.11 -1.37 -6.96
N ALA A 331 14.89 -1.13 -7.44
CA ALA A 331 13.68 -1.63 -6.80
C ALA A 331 13.63 -3.16 -6.75
N PHE A 332 13.90 -3.85 -7.87
CA PHE A 332 13.92 -5.32 -7.88
C PHE A 332 15.00 -5.90 -6.97
N LYS A 333 16.15 -5.25 -6.86
CA LYS A 333 17.19 -5.62 -5.90
C LYS A 333 16.68 -5.42 -4.47
N GLU A 334 16.23 -4.23 -4.11
CA GLU A 334 15.84 -3.95 -2.72
C GLU A 334 14.60 -4.71 -2.27
N VAL A 335 13.71 -5.13 -3.17
CA VAL A 335 12.63 -6.05 -2.82
C VAL A 335 13.18 -7.34 -2.21
N VAL A 336 14.29 -7.87 -2.73
CA VAL A 336 14.94 -9.10 -2.22
C VAL A 336 15.90 -8.81 -1.06
N TYR A 337 16.68 -7.72 -1.11
CA TYR A 337 17.80 -7.48 -0.19
C TYR A 337 17.52 -6.43 0.89
N GLY A 338 16.54 -5.56 0.69
CA GLY A 338 16.25 -4.41 1.53
C GLY A 338 15.53 -4.74 2.83
N ASP A 339 15.39 -3.73 3.67
CA ASP A 339 14.58 -3.77 4.89
C ASP A 339 13.07 -3.66 4.57
N PRO A 340 12.17 -4.10 5.48
CA PRO A 340 10.73 -4.12 5.21
C PRO A 340 10.10 -2.78 4.82
N CYS A 341 10.63 -1.64 5.28
CA CYS A 341 10.10 -0.32 4.94
C CYS A 341 10.45 0.05 3.49
N LEU A 342 11.72 -0.12 3.11
CA LEU A 342 12.17 0.12 1.74
C LEU A 342 11.51 -0.85 0.75
N VAL A 343 11.36 -2.13 1.12
CA VAL A 343 10.66 -3.14 0.32
C VAL A 343 9.23 -2.70 -0.01
N LYS A 344 8.46 -2.19 0.98
CA LYS A 344 7.10 -1.67 0.76
C LYS A 344 7.07 -0.53 -0.26
N ILE A 345 8.02 0.39 -0.17
CA ILE A 345 8.11 1.54 -1.08
C ILE A 345 8.47 1.05 -2.49
N CYS A 346 9.46 0.17 -2.63
CA CYS A 346 9.84 -0.41 -3.92
C CYS A 346 8.71 -1.22 -4.57
N ILE A 347 7.92 -1.97 -3.79
CA ILE A 347 6.74 -2.70 -4.29
C ILE A 347 5.71 -1.74 -4.86
N ILE A 348 5.41 -0.64 -4.17
CA ILE A 348 4.44 0.36 -4.65
C ILE A 348 4.92 0.96 -5.98
N THR A 349 6.20 1.35 -6.05
CA THR A 349 6.79 1.89 -7.28
C THR A 349 6.79 0.87 -8.42
N LEU A 350 7.16 -0.38 -8.16
CA LEU A 350 7.15 -1.44 -9.16
C LEU A 350 5.74 -1.71 -9.67
N GLU A 351 4.73 -1.80 -8.80
CA GLU A 351 3.33 -2.02 -9.19
C GLU A 351 2.86 -0.94 -10.17
N GLU A 352 3.16 0.31 -9.87
CA GLU A 352 2.81 1.45 -10.72
C GLU A 352 3.53 1.38 -12.08
N LEU A 353 4.84 1.14 -12.08
CA LEU A 353 5.64 1.06 -13.30
C LEU A 353 5.26 -0.14 -14.19
N ILE A 354 4.92 -1.28 -13.61
CA ILE A 354 4.42 -2.45 -14.33
C ILE A 354 3.05 -2.13 -14.92
N HIS A 355 2.14 -1.55 -14.14
CA HIS A 355 0.81 -1.17 -14.60
C HIS A 355 0.85 -0.20 -15.78
N HIS A 356 1.75 0.77 -15.75
CA HIS A 356 1.96 1.73 -16.85
C HIS A 356 2.82 1.20 -18.00
N ASN A 357 3.17 -0.10 -18.01
CA ASN A 357 3.97 -0.76 -19.03
C ASN A 357 5.38 -0.16 -19.24
N TYR A 358 5.96 0.48 -18.22
CA TYR A 358 7.37 0.92 -18.26
C TYR A 358 8.36 -0.23 -18.10
N THR A 359 7.89 -1.40 -17.66
CA THR A 359 8.68 -2.62 -17.60
C THR A 359 7.84 -3.82 -17.99
N LYS A 360 8.45 -4.79 -18.67
CA LYS A 360 7.85 -6.10 -18.93
C LYS A 360 8.52 -7.11 -18.01
N LEU A 361 7.71 -7.92 -17.33
CA LEU A 361 8.22 -8.92 -16.41
C LEU A 361 8.70 -10.15 -17.18
N ASP A 362 9.95 -10.52 -16.96
CA ASP A 362 10.41 -11.90 -17.15
C ASP A 362 10.05 -12.74 -15.91
N SER A 363 10.33 -14.04 -15.96
CA SER A 363 10.00 -14.97 -14.87
C SER A 363 10.72 -14.63 -13.56
N HIS A 364 11.97 -14.16 -13.63
CA HIS A 364 12.77 -13.82 -12.44
C HIS A 364 12.22 -12.59 -11.74
N ASN A 365 12.01 -11.50 -12.49
CA ASN A 365 11.47 -10.26 -11.98
C ASN A 365 10.01 -10.40 -11.55
N PHE A 366 9.23 -11.23 -12.25
CA PHE A 366 7.88 -11.60 -11.79
C PHE A 366 7.95 -12.21 -10.39
N PHE A 367 8.78 -13.24 -10.18
CA PHE A 367 8.89 -13.89 -8.87
C PHE A 367 9.46 -12.98 -7.79
N ARG A 368 10.50 -12.17 -8.09
CA ARG A 368 11.01 -11.14 -7.17
C ARG A 368 9.91 -10.21 -6.69
N PHE A 369 9.00 -9.82 -7.59
CA PHE A 369 7.90 -8.93 -7.24
C PHE A 369 6.82 -9.61 -6.38
N ILE A 370 6.48 -10.86 -6.69
CA ILE A 370 5.33 -11.53 -6.05
C ILE A 370 5.68 -12.33 -4.79
N TYR A 371 6.96 -12.68 -4.54
CA TYR A 371 7.32 -13.60 -3.45
C TYR A 371 6.85 -13.10 -2.07
N ALA A 372 6.76 -11.79 -1.88
CA ALA A 372 6.31 -11.16 -0.63
C ALA A 372 4.86 -11.54 -0.25
N LEU A 373 4.08 -12.13 -1.16
CA LEU A 373 2.80 -12.77 -0.84
C LEU A 373 2.95 -13.98 0.09
N GLY A 374 4.08 -14.68 0.03
CA GLY A 374 4.40 -15.82 0.86
C GLY A 374 5.16 -15.45 2.14
N CYS A 375 5.23 -14.18 2.49
CA CYS A 375 5.79 -13.68 3.74
C CYS A 375 4.64 -13.22 4.66
N ASP A 376 4.48 -13.79 5.85
CA ASP A 376 3.34 -13.50 6.74
C ASP A 376 3.20 -12.00 7.06
N ASP A 377 4.31 -11.32 7.36
CA ASP A 377 4.34 -9.88 7.67
C ASP A 377 3.97 -8.96 6.50
N MET A 378 4.04 -9.47 5.26
CA MET A 378 3.82 -8.70 4.02
C MET A 378 2.60 -9.18 3.23
N CYS A 379 2.03 -10.34 3.57
CA CYS A 379 0.98 -10.98 2.79
C CYS A 379 -0.25 -10.07 2.63
N ILE A 380 -0.75 -9.48 3.73
CA ILE A 380 -1.92 -8.59 3.70
C ILE A 380 -1.64 -7.37 2.81
N PHE A 381 -0.50 -6.72 3.01
CA PHE A 381 -0.08 -5.56 2.21
C PHE A 381 0.01 -5.91 0.72
N MET A 382 0.65 -7.03 0.37
CA MET A 382 0.78 -7.48 -1.02
C MET A 382 -0.57 -7.78 -1.66
N ARG A 383 -1.50 -8.42 -0.93
CA ARG A 383 -2.85 -8.69 -1.45
C ARG A 383 -3.59 -7.40 -1.79
N GLU A 384 -3.51 -6.40 -0.91
CA GLU A 384 -4.13 -5.09 -1.14
C GLU A 384 -3.51 -4.37 -2.35
N ILE A 385 -2.19 -4.39 -2.49
CA ILE A 385 -1.50 -3.77 -3.63
C ILE A 385 -1.86 -4.49 -4.94
N LEU A 386 -1.75 -5.82 -4.99
CA LEU A 386 -1.96 -6.57 -6.24
C LEU A 386 -3.42 -6.58 -6.71
N LYS A 387 -4.38 -6.53 -5.78
CA LYS A 387 -5.82 -6.45 -6.10
C LYS A 387 -6.24 -5.09 -6.68
N LYS A 388 -5.46 -4.02 -6.48
CA LYS A 388 -5.82 -2.69 -7.01
C LYS A 388 -5.81 -2.67 -8.54
N ARG A 389 -4.66 -2.91 -9.17
CA ARG A 389 -4.51 -2.83 -10.64
C ARG A 389 -3.73 -4.00 -11.22
N PHE A 390 -2.69 -4.47 -10.55
CA PHE A 390 -1.79 -5.52 -11.08
C PHE A 390 -2.51 -6.76 -11.62
N ILE A 391 -3.41 -7.38 -10.84
CA ILE A 391 -4.11 -8.61 -11.27
C ILE A 391 -4.85 -8.36 -12.58
N PHE A 392 -5.56 -7.24 -12.70
CA PHE A 392 -6.36 -6.92 -13.89
C PHE A 392 -5.50 -6.70 -15.14
N SER A 393 -4.35 -6.03 -15.00
CA SER A 393 -3.47 -5.74 -16.14
C SER A 393 -2.56 -6.92 -16.52
N ASN A 394 -2.25 -7.83 -15.59
CA ASN A 394 -1.19 -8.85 -15.77
C ASN A 394 -1.66 -10.30 -15.65
N MET A 395 -2.96 -10.61 -15.86
CA MET A 395 -3.48 -11.99 -15.81
C MET A 395 -2.73 -12.96 -16.76
N ASN A 396 -2.26 -12.46 -17.90
CA ASN A 396 -1.48 -13.25 -18.85
C ASN A 396 -0.14 -13.68 -18.26
N ASP A 397 0.58 -12.77 -17.61
CA ASP A 397 1.88 -13.05 -16.99
C ASP A 397 1.72 -13.95 -15.77
N ILE A 398 0.68 -13.73 -14.95
CA ILE A 398 0.33 -14.63 -13.84
C ILE A 398 0.10 -16.05 -14.36
N SER A 399 -0.69 -16.23 -15.43
CA SER A 399 -0.96 -17.54 -16.01
C SER A 399 0.29 -18.17 -16.63
N ARG A 400 1.13 -17.37 -17.28
CA ARG A 400 2.35 -17.83 -17.96
C ARG A 400 3.45 -18.25 -16.98
N PHE A 401 3.63 -17.52 -15.89
CA PHE A 401 4.71 -17.76 -14.92
C PHE A 401 4.26 -18.54 -13.68
N TYR A 402 3.01 -19.02 -13.64
CA TYR A 402 2.45 -19.72 -12.50
C TYR A 402 3.29 -20.94 -12.09
N VAL A 403 3.50 -21.87 -13.02
CA VAL A 403 4.22 -23.12 -12.76
C VAL A 403 5.67 -22.84 -12.40
N GLN A 404 6.29 -21.89 -13.09
CA GLN A 404 7.65 -21.44 -12.80
C GLN A 404 7.78 -20.85 -11.39
N SER A 405 6.76 -20.13 -10.91
CA SER A 405 6.73 -19.60 -9.55
C SER A 405 6.65 -20.72 -8.50
N VAL A 406 5.88 -21.79 -8.76
CA VAL A 406 5.86 -22.99 -7.89
C VAL A 406 7.24 -23.64 -7.82
N VAL A 407 7.90 -23.80 -8.97
CA VAL A 407 9.27 -24.35 -9.06
C VAL A 407 10.26 -23.48 -8.26
N TYR A 408 10.15 -22.15 -8.37
CA TYR A 408 11.00 -21.21 -7.65
C TYR A 408 10.77 -21.21 -6.14
N CYS A 409 9.52 -21.34 -5.67
CA CYS A 409 9.22 -21.49 -4.23
C CYS A 409 10.00 -22.64 -3.58
N HIS A 410 10.24 -23.71 -4.33
CA HIS A 410 10.94 -24.92 -3.86
C HIS A 410 12.39 -25.04 -4.33
N THR A 411 12.91 -24.04 -5.05
CA THR A 411 14.29 -24.00 -5.55
C THR A 411 14.63 -25.22 -6.44
N PHE A 412 13.65 -25.76 -7.16
CA PHE A 412 13.79 -27.01 -7.90
C PHE A 412 14.44 -26.79 -9.28
N THR A 413 15.58 -27.44 -9.56
CA THR A 413 16.40 -27.16 -10.76
C THR A 413 16.29 -28.21 -11.88
N LYS A 414 15.62 -29.34 -11.64
CA LYS A 414 15.61 -30.52 -12.54
C LYS A 414 14.40 -30.63 -13.45
N LEU A 415 13.64 -29.56 -13.61
CA LEU A 415 12.54 -29.51 -14.56
C LEU A 415 13.03 -28.86 -15.87
N PRO A 416 13.15 -29.59 -16.99
CA PRO A 416 13.87 -29.12 -18.20
C PRO A 416 13.39 -27.79 -18.79
N ASN A 417 12.12 -27.45 -18.57
CA ASN A 417 11.48 -26.24 -19.12
C ASN A 417 11.50 -25.04 -18.16
N TYR A 418 12.04 -25.20 -16.94
CA TYR A 418 12.01 -24.17 -15.89
C TYR A 418 13.40 -24.01 -15.27
N SER A 419 14.37 -23.63 -16.10
CA SER A 419 15.76 -23.43 -15.66
C SER A 419 15.87 -22.27 -14.68
N ILE A 420 16.69 -22.47 -13.64
CA ILE A 420 17.17 -21.41 -12.75
C ILE A 420 18.59 -21.09 -13.18
N ASP A 421 18.86 -19.84 -13.55
CA ASP A 421 20.23 -19.41 -13.82
C ASP A 421 21.00 -19.14 -12.51
N SER A 422 22.32 -19.13 -12.58
CA SER A 422 23.19 -18.96 -11.41
C SER A 422 23.04 -17.59 -10.74
N ALA A 423 22.64 -16.57 -11.49
CA ALA A 423 22.46 -15.21 -10.94
C ALA A 423 21.19 -15.13 -10.09
N PHE A 424 20.14 -15.84 -10.49
CA PHE A 424 18.87 -15.89 -9.77
C PHE A 424 18.88 -16.90 -8.62
N GLU A 425 19.74 -17.92 -8.67
CA GLU A 425 19.90 -18.89 -7.57
C GLU A 425 20.24 -18.21 -6.23
N GLU A 426 21.12 -17.20 -6.21
CA GLU A 426 21.44 -16.43 -5.00
C GLU A 426 20.20 -15.72 -4.44
N ASP A 427 19.40 -15.11 -5.31
CA ASP A 427 18.15 -14.45 -4.92
C ASP A 427 17.15 -15.43 -4.33
N LEU A 428 17.01 -16.61 -4.95
CA LEU A 428 16.09 -17.65 -4.47
C LEU A 428 16.47 -18.15 -3.08
N VAL A 429 17.76 -18.32 -2.79
CA VAL A 429 18.23 -18.70 -1.45
C VAL A 429 17.77 -17.66 -0.42
N ARG A 430 17.92 -16.37 -0.71
CA ARG A 430 17.47 -15.29 0.18
C ARG A 430 15.96 -15.22 0.32
N ILE A 431 15.23 -15.35 -0.78
CA ILE A 431 13.77 -15.37 -0.79
C ILE A 431 13.25 -16.52 0.08
N LYS A 432 13.85 -17.70 -0.03
CA LYS A 432 13.47 -18.87 0.78
C LYS A 432 13.62 -18.64 2.28
N PHE A 433 14.62 -17.89 2.72
CA PHE A 433 14.75 -17.52 4.14
C PHE A 433 13.69 -16.52 4.61
N LYS A 434 13.12 -15.71 3.71
CA LYS A 434 12.09 -14.71 4.02
C LYS A 434 10.66 -15.25 3.90
N MET A 435 10.45 -16.31 3.13
CA MET A 435 9.14 -16.84 2.77
C MET A 435 8.76 -18.00 3.71
N ASP A 436 7.91 -17.71 4.70
CA ASP A 436 7.40 -18.64 5.71
C ASP A 436 6.07 -19.30 5.29
N ALA A 437 5.33 -18.70 4.35
CA ALA A 437 4.04 -19.19 3.87
C ALA A 437 3.96 -19.28 2.32
N PRO A 438 4.80 -20.11 1.65
CA PRO A 438 4.84 -20.21 0.18
C PRO A 438 3.49 -20.56 -0.47
N LYS A 439 2.63 -21.31 0.24
CA LYS A 439 1.32 -21.73 -0.27
C LYS A 439 0.36 -20.55 -0.45
N GLU A 440 0.47 -19.50 0.37
CA GLU A 440 -0.40 -18.33 0.26
C GLU A 440 -0.21 -17.60 -1.07
N LEU A 441 1.02 -17.57 -1.58
CA LEU A 441 1.34 -17.05 -2.91
C LEU A 441 0.65 -17.87 -4.00
N ILE A 442 0.83 -19.20 -3.96
CA ILE A 442 0.30 -20.13 -4.97
C ILE A 442 -1.23 -20.05 -5.03
N ILE A 443 -1.88 -20.11 -3.86
CA ILE A 443 -3.34 -20.00 -3.72
C ILE A 443 -3.84 -18.67 -4.25
N PHE A 444 -3.17 -17.57 -3.90
CA PHE A 444 -3.56 -16.22 -4.35
C PHE A 444 -3.49 -16.09 -5.87
N LEU A 445 -2.36 -16.47 -6.49
CA LEU A 445 -2.17 -16.36 -7.94
C LEU A 445 -3.23 -17.16 -8.70
N PHE A 446 -3.50 -18.40 -8.30
CA PHE A 446 -4.47 -19.24 -9.01
C PHE A 446 -5.89 -18.69 -8.89
N ASN A 447 -6.29 -18.25 -7.70
CA ASN A 447 -7.63 -17.74 -7.45
C ASN A 447 -7.90 -16.40 -8.15
N ALA A 448 -6.86 -15.60 -8.39
CA ALA A 448 -6.95 -14.35 -9.13
C ALA A 448 -7.26 -14.54 -10.62
N LEU A 449 -7.03 -15.74 -11.19
CA LEU A 449 -7.22 -15.99 -12.62
C LEU A 449 -8.68 -16.27 -13.00
N PRO A 450 -9.14 -15.81 -14.18
CA PRO A 450 -10.40 -16.26 -14.76
C PRO A 450 -10.32 -17.72 -15.20
N ILE A 451 -11.47 -18.37 -15.37
CA ILE A 451 -11.55 -19.81 -15.67
C ILE A 451 -10.72 -20.21 -16.91
N SER A 452 -10.73 -19.39 -17.96
CA SER A 452 -9.97 -19.61 -19.20
C SER A 452 -8.47 -19.73 -18.96
N LYS A 453 -7.91 -18.90 -18.07
CA LYS A 453 -6.49 -18.90 -17.70
C LYS A 453 -6.16 -19.98 -16.67
N LYS A 454 -7.12 -20.35 -15.80
CA LYS A 454 -6.97 -21.49 -14.90
C LYS A 454 -6.75 -22.78 -15.70
N PHE A 455 -7.55 -23.02 -16.75
CA PHE A 455 -7.34 -24.19 -17.63
C PHE A 455 -5.97 -24.19 -18.33
N HIS A 456 -5.45 -23.03 -18.73
CA HIS A 456 -4.10 -22.94 -19.29
C HIS A 456 -3.03 -23.46 -18.29
N VAL A 457 -3.10 -23.00 -17.04
CA VAL A 457 -2.22 -23.46 -15.95
C VAL A 457 -2.37 -24.96 -15.71
N LEU A 458 -3.60 -25.48 -15.64
CA LEU A 458 -3.85 -26.91 -15.40
C LEU A 458 -3.32 -27.80 -16.52
N VAL A 459 -3.41 -27.34 -17.78
CA VAL A 459 -2.85 -28.06 -18.94
C VAL A 459 -1.33 -28.11 -18.88
N GLU A 460 -0.68 -27.02 -18.48
CA GLU A 460 0.77 -26.95 -18.29
C GLU A 460 1.24 -27.88 -17.17
N ILE A 461 0.52 -27.92 -16.05
CA ILE A 461 0.77 -28.89 -14.97
C ILE A 461 0.61 -30.34 -15.46
N SER A 462 -0.43 -30.60 -16.27
CA SER A 462 -0.69 -31.94 -16.81
C SER A 462 0.43 -32.43 -17.74
N LEU A 463 1.08 -31.51 -18.46
CA LEU A 463 2.28 -31.80 -19.24
C LEU A 463 3.44 -32.27 -18.35
N ILE A 464 3.65 -31.59 -17.23
CA ILE A 464 4.69 -31.97 -16.26
C ILE A 464 4.41 -33.35 -15.67
N PHE A 465 3.16 -33.66 -15.32
CA PHE A 465 2.82 -34.99 -14.83
C PHE A 465 3.14 -36.07 -15.86
N ASN A 466 2.85 -35.83 -17.14
CA ASN A 466 3.23 -36.76 -18.21
C ASN A 466 4.75 -36.91 -18.35
N ASP A 467 5.52 -35.83 -18.23
CA ASP A 467 6.98 -35.88 -18.25
C ASP A 467 7.55 -36.69 -17.07
N ILE A 468 6.96 -36.55 -15.88
CA ILE A 468 7.30 -37.35 -14.70
C ILE A 468 7.00 -38.84 -14.95
N LEU A 469 5.82 -39.16 -15.48
CA LEU A 469 5.41 -40.53 -15.79
C LEU A 469 6.31 -41.20 -16.83
N GLN A 470 6.86 -40.42 -17.76
CA GLN A 470 7.79 -40.89 -18.78
C GLN A 470 9.23 -41.04 -18.27
N GLY A 471 9.51 -40.66 -17.02
CA GLY A 471 10.84 -40.71 -16.44
C GLY A 471 11.78 -39.58 -16.91
N ASN A 472 11.23 -38.51 -17.49
CA ASN A 472 12.01 -37.36 -17.96
C ASN A 472 12.37 -36.38 -16.83
N ALA A 473 11.81 -36.56 -15.63
CA ALA A 473 12.09 -35.75 -14.45
C ALA A 473 12.93 -36.51 -13.42
N THR A 474 13.98 -35.88 -12.91
CA THR A 474 14.84 -36.45 -11.85
C THR A 474 14.21 -36.22 -10.48
N ILE A 475 14.17 -37.26 -9.64
CA ILE A 475 13.72 -37.18 -8.25
C ILE A 475 14.89 -36.70 -7.38
N GLU A 476 14.75 -35.52 -6.76
CA GLU A 476 15.73 -34.90 -5.86
C GLU A 476 15.02 -34.29 -4.61
N ASP A 477 15.79 -33.66 -3.73
CA ASP A 477 15.26 -32.92 -2.58
C ASP A 477 14.22 -31.87 -3.03
N ASN A 478 13.13 -31.75 -2.27
CA ASN A 478 11.96 -30.90 -2.56
C ASN A 478 11.07 -31.34 -3.74
N PHE A 479 11.39 -32.41 -4.49
CA PHE A 479 10.55 -32.91 -5.60
C PHE A 479 9.09 -33.12 -5.17
N PHE A 480 8.87 -33.80 -4.05
CA PHE A 480 7.52 -34.10 -3.57
C PHE A 480 6.76 -32.85 -3.10
N GLU A 481 7.44 -31.81 -2.62
CA GLU A 481 6.80 -30.55 -2.24
C GLU A 481 6.35 -29.76 -3.48
N VAL A 482 7.19 -29.71 -4.52
CA VAL A 482 6.82 -29.15 -5.83
C VAL A 482 5.57 -29.85 -6.36
N VAL A 483 5.56 -31.18 -6.36
CA VAL A 483 4.42 -31.96 -6.85
C VAL A 483 3.15 -31.70 -6.03
N LYS A 484 3.23 -31.63 -4.70
CA LYS A 484 2.08 -31.29 -3.84
C LYS A 484 1.48 -29.94 -4.22
N ASP A 485 2.32 -28.94 -4.46
CA ASP A 485 1.87 -27.60 -4.81
C ASP A 485 1.39 -27.49 -6.27
N LEU A 486 1.90 -28.31 -7.19
CA LEU A 486 1.36 -28.45 -8.55
C LEU A 486 0.01 -29.17 -8.58
N ILE A 487 -0.28 -30.04 -7.61
CA ILE A 487 -1.58 -30.72 -7.49
C ILE A 487 -2.66 -29.78 -6.94
N LEU A 488 -2.27 -28.84 -6.06
CA LEU A 488 -3.18 -27.93 -5.34
C LEU A 488 -4.20 -27.18 -6.26
N PRO A 489 -3.83 -26.65 -7.45
CA PRO A 489 -4.76 -26.02 -8.40
C PRO A 489 -6.00 -26.85 -8.76
N PHE A 490 -5.84 -28.17 -8.90
CA PHE A 490 -6.96 -29.07 -9.22
C PHE A 490 -7.96 -29.19 -8.08
N LYS A 491 -7.50 -29.00 -6.85
CA LYS A 491 -8.37 -28.88 -5.68
C LYS A 491 -9.07 -27.52 -5.66
N LEU A 492 -8.29 -26.43 -5.81
CA LEU A 492 -8.78 -25.05 -5.71
C LEU A 492 -9.86 -24.71 -6.74
N ILE A 493 -9.76 -25.26 -7.96
CA ILE A 493 -10.76 -25.00 -9.01
C ILE A 493 -12.14 -25.58 -8.65
N GLY A 494 -12.18 -26.72 -7.95
CA GLY A 494 -13.43 -27.39 -7.59
C GLY A 494 -14.07 -26.88 -6.30
N SER A 495 -13.27 -26.45 -5.31
CA SER A 495 -13.79 -25.99 -4.02
C SER A 495 -13.97 -24.47 -3.92
N GLY A 496 -13.28 -23.68 -4.74
CA GLY A 496 -13.09 -22.25 -4.47
C GLY A 496 -12.20 -22.02 -3.22
N ALA A 497 -11.77 -20.78 -3.00
CA ALA A 497 -10.94 -20.42 -1.85
C ALA A 497 -11.75 -20.46 -0.53
N GLY A 498 -11.29 -21.21 0.47
CA GLY A 498 -11.83 -21.14 1.84
C GLY A 498 -13.10 -21.94 2.13
N VAL A 499 -13.45 -22.92 1.30
CA VAL A 499 -14.54 -23.87 1.59
C VAL A 499 -14.03 -25.01 2.46
N VAL A 500 -14.64 -25.17 3.64
CA VAL A 500 -14.40 -26.34 4.50
C VAL A 500 -15.04 -27.54 3.81
N THR A 501 -14.25 -28.58 3.57
CA THR A 501 -14.74 -29.85 3.04
C THR A 501 -15.89 -30.35 3.93
N GLU A 502 -17.08 -30.50 3.38
CA GLU A 502 -18.25 -30.91 4.15
C GLU A 502 -18.04 -32.29 4.78
N LYS A 503 -18.64 -32.52 5.96
CA LYS A 503 -18.62 -33.83 6.60
C LYS A 503 -19.22 -34.87 5.66
N ASN A 504 -18.48 -35.95 5.36
CA ASN A 504 -18.81 -36.99 4.38
C ASN A 504 -18.66 -36.57 2.91
N TYR A 505 -17.91 -35.51 2.58
CA TYR A 505 -17.68 -35.08 1.20
C TYR A 505 -17.22 -36.23 0.30
N TYR A 506 -16.14 -36.93 0.66
CA TYR A 506 -15.63 -38.04 -0.16
C TYR A 506 -16.63 -39.19 -0.30
N VAL A 507 -17.46 -39.44 0.74
CA VAL A 507 -18.52 -40.44 0.66
C VAL A 507 -19.54 -40.04 -0.41
N ASN A 508 -19.94 -38.76 -0.43
CA ASN A 508 -20.94 -38.23 -1.35
C ASN A 508 -20.42 -38.23 -2.78
N VAL A 509 -19.20 -37.74 -3.02
CA VAL A 509 -18.58 -37.74 -4.35
C VAL A 509 -18.39 -39.17 -4.85
N CYS A 510 -17.89 -40.10 -4.03
CA CYS A 510 -17.77 -41.52 -4.42
C CYS A 510 -19.12 -42.15 -4.78
N LYS A 511 -20.19 -41.88 -4.01
CA LYS A 511 -21.54 -42.34 -4.34
C LYS A 511 -22.03 -41.75 -5.67
N SER A 512 -21.73 -40.47 -5.91
CA SER A 512 -22.05 -39.77 -7.17
C SER A 512 -21.34 -40.44 -8.35
N ILE A 513 -20.04 -40.71 -8.23
CA ILE A 513 -19.23 -41.40 -9.25
C ILE A 513 -19.80 -42.80 -9.51
N GLU A 514 -20.05 -43.58 -8.46
CA GLU A 514 -20.58 -44.95 -8.60
C GLU A 514 -21.95 -44.95 -9.28
N LYS A 515 -22.86 -44.06 -8.87
CA LYS A 515 -24.21 -43.98 -9.43
C LYS A 515 -24.22 -43.43 -10.86
N GLN A 516 -23.58 -42.29 -11.09
CA GLN A 516 -23.75 -41.51 -12.32
C GLN A 516 -22.71 -41.86 -13.40
N ILE A 517 -21.48 -42.18 -13.01
CA ILE A 517 -20.38 -42.45 -13.95
C ILE A 517 -20.14 -43.94 -14.14
N VAL A 518 -20.15 -44.78 -13.09
CA VAL A 518 -19.88 -46.22 -13.26
C VAL A 518 -21.12 -46.98 -13.71
N ASN A 519 -22.25 -46.75 -13.04
CA ASN A 519 -23.50 -47.46 -13.32
C ASN A 519 -24.37 -46.79 -14.39
N HIS A 520 -23.95 -45.62 -14.90
CA HIS A 520 -24.68 -44.76 -15.83
C HIS A 520 -26.10 -44.40 -15.35
N ASP A 521 -26.30 -43.18 -14.86
CA ASP A 521 -27.63 -42.67 -14.51
C ASP A 521 -28.27 -41.99 -15.74
N PRO A 522 -29.25 -42.63 -16.43
CA PRO A 522 -29.87 -42.07 -17.64
C PRO A 522 -30.75 -40.84 -17.34
N HIS A 523 -30.96 -40.50 -16.07
CA HIS A 523 -31.73 -39.34 -15.63
C HIS A 523 -30.84 -38.17 -15.18
N PHE A 524 -29.52 -38.24 -15.37
CA PHE A 524 -28.63 -37.14 -15.06
C PHE A 524 -28.84 -35.97 -16.03
N ASN A 525 -29.49 -34.90 -15.55
CA ASN A 525 -29.73 -33.65 -16.29
C ASN A 525 -28.74 -32.53 -15.88
N GLY A 526 -27.46 -32.85 -15.71
CA GLY A 526 -26.46 -31.83 -15.37
C GLY A 526 -26.12 -30.97 -16.59
N GLU A 527 -26.24 -29.65 -16.46
CA GLU A 527 -25.76 -28.73 -17.49
C GLU A 527 -24.23 -28.76 -17.54
N CYS A 528 -23.64 -28.94 -18.72
CA CYS A 528 -22.20 -28.79 -18.91
C CYS A 528 -21.87 -27.29 -18.92
N HIS A 529 -21.17 -26.82 -17.90
CA HIS A 529 -20.85 -25.40 -17.74
C HIS A 529 -19.53 -25.02 -18.42
N ASN A 530 -18.67 -25.98 -18.75
CA ASN A 530 -17.32 -25.75 -19.27
C ASN A 530 -17.08 -26.39 -20.65
N VAL A 531 -18.12 -26.52 -21.48
CA VAL A 531 -18.06 -27.18 -22.81
C VAL A 531 -16.93 -26.64 -23.69
N GLU A 532 -16.64 -25.34 -23.63
CA GLU A 532 -15.56 -24.72 -24.40
C GLU A 532 -14.14 -25.21 -24.03
N TYR A 533 -13.99 -25.90 -22.89
CA TYR A 533 -12.72 -26.44 -22.39
C TYR A 533 -12.67 -27.98 -22.39
N ASP A 534 -13.53 -28.68 -23.14
CA ASP A 534 -13.62 -30.15 -23.14
C ASP A 534 -12.28 -30.86 -23.36
N ALA A 535 -11.49 -30.38 -24.32
CA ALA A 535 -10.20 -30.98 -24.65
C ALA A 535 -9.22 -30.85 -23.48
N GLN A 536 -9.22 -29.70 -22.81
CA GLN A 536 -8.42 -29.42 -21.63
C GLN A 536 -8.88 -30.29 -20.46
N ILE A 537 -10.19 -30.38 -20.22
CA ILE A 537 -10.79 -31.22 -19.18
C ILE A 537 -10.37 -32.68 -19.36
N ARG A 538 -10.50 -33.24 -20.58
CA ARG A 538 -10.09 -34.62 -20.87
C ARG A 538 -8.61 -34.84 -20.61
N ARG A 539 -7.75 -33.96 -21.13
CA ARG A 539 -6.29 -34.05 -20.94
C ARG A 539 -5.90 -34.02 -19.47
N CYS A 540 -6.43 -33.05 -18.73
CA CYS A 540 -6.17 -32.89 -17.30
C CYS A 540 -6.67 -34.09 -16.49
N THR A 541 -7.86 -34.59 -16.80
CA THR A 541 -8.44 -35.76 -16.15
C THR A 541 -7.58 -37.00 -16.37
N MET A 542 -7.17 -37.27 -17.61
CA MET A 542 -6.29 -38.39 -17.93
C MET A 542 -4.95 -38.29 -17.19
N ALA A 543 -4.27 -37.14 -17.28
CA ALA A 543 -2.96 -36.95 -16.64
C ALA A 543 -3.03 -37.14 -15.10
N LEU A 544 -4.06 -36.60 -14.44
CA LEU A 544 -4.27 -36.79 -13.01
C LEU A 544 -4.51 -38.25 -12.63
N LEU A 545 -5.32 -38.97 -13.41
CA LEU A 545 -5.65 -40.36 -13.14
C LEU A 545 -4.46 -41.29 -13.40
N ASP A 546 -3.72 -41.06 -14.49
CA ASP A 546 -2.47 -41.76 -14.79
C ASP A 546 -1.45 -41.55 -13.67
N PHE A 547 -1.37 -40.32 -13.16
CA PHE A 547 -0.49 -39.99 -12.04
C PHE A 547 -0.93 -40.64 -10.72
N LEU A 548 -2.24 -40.69 -10.44
CA LEU A 548 -2.78 -41.33 -9.23
C LEU A 548 -2.50 -42.83 -9.16
N PHE A 549 -2.53 -43.50 -10.31
CA PHE A 549 -2.29 -44.94 -10.42
C PHE A 549 -0.90 -45.30 -10.94
N PHE A 550 0.04 -44.36 -10.90
CA PHE A 550 1.42 -44.62 -11.25
C PHE A 550 2.04 -45.64 -10.27
N GLU A 551 2.55 -46.74 -10.81
CA GLU A 551 3.08 -47.86 -10.03
C GLU A 551 4.50 -47.54 -9.52
N ASN A 552 4.58 -46.70 -8.46
CA ASN A 552 5.81 -46.39 -7.76
C ASN A 552 5.58 -46.35 -6.24
N ALA A 553 6.33 -47.17 -5.49
CA ALA A 553 6.16 -47.33 -4.05
C ALA A 553 6.39 -46.02 -3.26
N GLN A 554 7.40 -45.22 -3.63
CA GLN A 554 7.69 -43.95 -2.96
C GLN A 554 6.58 -42.91 -3.21
N PHE A 555 6.02 -42.88 -4.42
CA PHE A 555 4.90 -42.00 -4.76
C PHE A 555 3.63 -42.40 -4.00
N ALA A 556 3.36 -43.70 -3.91
CA ALA A 556 2.20 -44.23 -3.20
C ALA A 556 2.21 -43.82 -1.72
N ASP A 557 3.38 -43.86 -1.08
CA ASP A 557 3.51 -43.53 0.34
C ASP A 557 3.41 -42.03 0.63
N ILE A 558 3.91 -41.17 -0.26
CA ILE A 558 4.05 -39.72 -0.01
C ILE A 558 2.89 -38.89 -0.60
N LEU A 559 2.42 -39.22 -1.81
CA LEU A 559 1.54 -38.36 -2.60
C LEU A 559 0.12 -38.90 -2.78
N GLN A 560 -0.08 -40.22 -2.68
CA GLN A 560 -1.35 -40.86 -3.09
C GLN A 560 -2.58 -40.26 -2.41
N ILE A 561 -2.47 -39.88 -1.14
CA ILE A 561 -3.59 -39.29 -0.39
C ILE A 561 -3.89 -37.87 -0.88
N THR A 562 -2.88 -37.01 -1.02
CA THR A 562 -3.02 -35.63 -1.53
C THR A 562 -3.52 -35.61 -2.98
N LEU A 563 -3.02 -36.53 -3.80
CA LEU A 563 -3.42 -36.67 -5.19
C LEU A 563 -4.84 -37.20 -5.32
N PHE A 564 -5.22 -38.19 -4.49
CA PHE A 564 -6.62 -38.65 -4.41
C PHE A 564 -7.56 -37.50 -4.04
N ASP A 565 -7.20 -36.71 -3.03
CA ASP A 565 -7.99 -35.55 -2.60
C ASP A 565 -8.23 -34.55 -3.75
N ALA A 566 -7.18 -34.19 -4.48
CA ALA A 566 -7.31 -33.31 -5.64
C ALA A 566 -8.12 -33.93 -6.79
N VAL A 567 -7.95 -35.22 -7.07
CA VAL A 567 -8.74 -35.96 -8.07
C VAL A 567 -10.23 -35.93 -7.72
N MET A 568 -10.58 -36.09 -6.44
CA MET A 568 -11.99 -36.08 -6.01
C MET A 568 -12.62 -34.70 -6.21
N HIS A 569 -11.91 -33.62 -5.86
CA HIS A 569 -12.37 -32.25 -6.09
C HIS A 569 -12.46 -31.89 -7.58
N TRP A 570 -11.47 -32.32 -8.37
CA TRP A 570 -11.50 -32.16 -9.81
C TRP A 570 -12.70 -32.88 -10.44
N ILE A 571 -12.90 -34.16 -10.13
CA ILE A 571 -14.00 -34.95 -10.69
C ILE A 571 -15.34 -34.33 -10.31
N ASP A 572 -15.53 -33.87 -9.06
CA ASP A 572 -16.80 -33.25 -8.68
C ASP A 572 -17.07 -31.95 -9.44
N PHE A 573 -16.02 -31.18 -9.75
CA PHE A 573 -16.09 -29.96 -10.55
C PHE A 573 -16.46 -30.21 -12.02
N VAL A 574 -15.85 -31.20 -12.68
CA VAL A 574 -16.05 -31.48 -14.13
C VAL A 574 -16.96 -32.69 -14.41
N LYS A 575 -17.73 -33.12 -13.41
CA LYS A 575 -18.56 -34.33 -13.47
C LYS A 575 -19.52 -34.35 -14.67
N PRO A 576 -20.27 -33.27 -14.99
CA PRO A 576 -21.14 -33.26 -16.14
C PRO A 576 -20.38 -33.50 -17.46
N GLU A 577 -19.23 -32.86 -17.64
CA GLU A 577 -18.39 -32.99 -18.82
C GLU A 577 -17.81 -34.40 -18.96
N ILE A 578 -17.40 -35.02 -17.85
CA ILE A 578 -16.96 -36.42 -17.83
C ILE A 578 -18.09 -37.37 -18.27
N ILE A 579 -19.30 -37.20 -17.73
CA ILE A 579 -20.46 -38.06 -18.07
C ILE A 579 -20.79 -37.95 -19.55
N ARG A 580 -20.86 -36.73 -20.07
CA ARG A 580 -21.12 -36.47 -21.50
C ARG A 580 -20.07 -37.13 -22.39
N TYR A 581 -18.79 -36.90 -22.11
CA TYR A 581 -17.71 -37.51 -22.90
C TYR A 581 -17.78 -39.05 -22.88
N THR A 582 -18.00 -39.63 -21.70
CA THR A 582 -18.03 -41.08 -21.53
C THR A 582 -19.20 -41.73 -22.26
N TYR A 583 -20.40 -41.15 -22.14
CA TYR A 583 -21.65 -41.81 -22.53
C TYR A 583 -22.27 -41.28 -23.82
N GLU A 584 -22.20 -39.97 -24.05
CA GLU A 584 -22.75 -39.36 -25.26
C GLU A 584 -21.74 -39.42 -26.42
N GLU A 585 -20.47 -39.15 -26.15
CA GLU A 585 -19.39 -39.21 -27.15
C GLU A 585 -18.68 -40.55 -27.25
N ARG A 586 -19.04 -41.52 -26.40
CA ARG A 586 -18.48 -42.89 -26.37
C ARG A 586 -16.96 -42.94 -26.09
N GLY A 587 -16.44 -42.00 -25.30
CA GLY A 587 -15.05 -42.02 -24.81
C GLY A 587 -14.81 -43.16 -23.79
N LYS A 588 -14.01 -44.16 -24.15
CA LYS A 588 -13.81 -45.39 -23.33
C LYS A 588 -12.57 -45.36 -22.42
N ASP A 589 -11.66 -44.43 -22.67
CA ASP A 589 -10.38 -44.23 -21.99
C ASP A 589 -10.54 -43.98 -20.48
N LEU A 590 -11.51 -43.16 -20.07
CA LEU A 590 -11.73 -42.82 -18.66
C LEU A 590 -12.43 -43.92 -17.84
N ILE A 591 -13.29 -44.73 -18.48
CA ILE A 591 -14.20 -45.67 -17.79
C ILE A 591 -13.44 -46.62 -16.86
N SER A 592 -12.25 -47.07 -17.28
CA SER A 592 -11.46 -48.06 -16.55
C SER A 592 -10.90 -47.54 -15.22
N TYR A 593 -10.80 -46.22 -15.03
CA TYR A 593 -10.23 -45.61 -13.84
C TYR A 593 -11.24 -45.50 -12.68
N PHE A 594 -12.52 -45.20 -12.96
CA PHE A 594 -13.50 -44.95 -11.89
C PHE A 594 -13.72 -46.14 -10.93
N PRO A 595 -13.78 -47.42 -11.39
CA PRO A 595 -13.79 -48.55 -10.48
C PRO A 595 -12.54 -48.65 -9.59
N LYS A 596 -11.36 -48.27 -10.12
CA LYS A 596 -10.10 -48.23 -9.36
C LYS A 596 -10.13 -47.15 -8.28
N ILE A 597 -10.69 -45.97 -8.58
CA ILE A 597 -10.88 -44.86 -7.62
C ILE A 597 -11.78 -45.32 -6.47
N LEU A 598 -12.92 -45.94 -6.76
CA LEU A 598 -13.84 -46.46 -5.74
C LEU A 598 -13.18 -47.54 -4.87
N LYS A 599 -12.39 -48.44 -5.48
CA LYS A 599 -11.61 -49.44 -4.75
C LYS A 599 -10.58 -48.78 -3.83
N LEU A 600 -9.84 -47.78 -4.33
CA LEU A 600 -8.83 -47.04 -3.56
C LEU A 600 -9.45 -46.33 -2.34
N TYR A 601 -10.61 -45.67 -2.53
CA TYR A 601 -11.39 -45.06 -1.46
C TYR A 601 -11.81 -46.09 -0.39
N ARG A 602 -12.40 -47.21 -0.81
CA ARG A 602 -12.87 -48.27 0.11
C ARG A 602 -11.72 -48.85 0.93
N THR A 603 -10.56 -49.08 0.32
CA THR A 603 -9.37 -49.61 0.99
C THR A 603 -8.78 -48.63 2.00
N ASN A 604 -8.83 -47.32 1.73
CA ASN A 604 -8.21 -46.30 2.58
C ASN A 604 -9.22 -45.44 3.36
N LYS A 605 -10.47 -45.89 3.50
CA LYS A 605 -11.59 -45.10 4.06
C LYS A 605 -11.26 -44.41 5.39
N ALA A 606 -10.55 -45.08 6.29
CA ALA A 606 -10.17 -44.53 7.59
C ALA A 606 -9.25 -43.30 7.50
N LYS A 607 -8.35 -43.24 6.50
CA LYS A 607 -7.44 -42.10 6.27
C LYS A 607 -8.20 -40.87 5.78
N PHE A 608 -9.27 -41.07 5.00
CA PHE A 608 -10.06 -39.98 4.43
C PHE A 608 -11.06 -39.35 5.41
N THR A 609 -11.52 -40.09 6.42
CA THR A 609 -12.36 -39.54 7.50
C THR A 609 -11.64 -38.48 8.34
N VAL A 610 -10.30 -38.53 8.40
CA VAL A 610 -9.47 -37.52 9.08
C VAL A 610 -9.35 -36.25 8.24
N LEU A 611 -9.27 -36.38 6.91
CA LEU A 611 -9.24 -35.26 5.97
C LEU A 611 -10.55 -34.45 5.95
N ASP A 612 -11.70 -35.10 6.14
CA ASP A 612 -13.02 -34.45 6.32
C ASP A 612 -13.07 -33.48 7.52
N SER A 613 -12.09 -33.52 8.42
CA SER A 613 -12.05 -32.71 9.66
C SER A 613 -10.99 -31.61 9.68
N LEU A 614 -10.13 -31.55 8.66
CA LEU A 614 -9.06 -30.57 8.58
C LEU A 614 -9.52 -29.35 7.78
N PRO A 615 -9.42 -28.12 8.32
CA PRO A 615 -9.58 -26.94 7.49
C PRO A 615 -8.56 -26.99 6.36
N MET A 616 -9.01 -26.67 5.15
CA MET A 616 -8.12 -26.32 4.03
C MET A 616 -7.17 -25.24 4.55
N GLY A 617 -5.89 -25.61 4.73
CA GLY A 617 -4.90 -24.82 5.47
C GLY A 617 -5.06 -23.32 5.25
N VAL A 618 -5.61 -22.67 6.26
CA VAL A 618 -5.56 -21.24 6.60
C VAL A 618 -5.99 -21.14 8.07
N ASP A 619 -5.22 -21.71 9.00
CA ASP A 619 -5.48 -21.60 10.45
C ASP A 619 -5.22 -20.19 11.01
N HIS A 620 -5.04 -19.18 10.15
CA HIS A 620 -4.86 -17.78 10.55
C HIS A 620 -5.94 -16.80 10.07
N PHE A 621 -7.03 -17.26 9.42
CA PHE A 621 -8.02 -16.32 8.85
C PHE A 621 -9.47 -16.43 9.37
N ARG A 622 -9.73 -17.14 10.47
CA ARG A 622 -11.03 -17.04 11.16
C ARG A 622 -10.91 -17.16 12.67
N GLN A 623 -10.41 -16.11 13.33
CA GLN A 623 -10.70 -15.93 14.75
C GLN A 623 -11.08 -14.51 15.20
N ASP A 624 -11.30 -13.54 14.30
CA ASP A 624 -11.65 -12.17 14.70
C ASP A 624 -12.99 -11.60 14.19
N ASP A 625 -13.91 -12.40 13.61
CA ASP A 625 -15.23 -11.89 13.20
C ASP A 625 -16.44 -12.68 13.73
N LYS A 626 -16.25 -13.49 14.78
CA LYS A 626 -17.36 -14.00 15.58
C LYS A 626 -17.01 -13.95 17.07
N ILE A 627 -17.14 -12.77 17.66
CA ILE A 627 -17.59 -12.71 19.05
C ILE A 627 -19.04 -13.19 19.04
N GLU A 628 -19.22 -14.52 19.03
CA GLU A 628 -20.40 -15.08 19.67
C GLU A 628 -20.31 -14.66 21.13
N LEU A 629 -21.14 -13.68 21.51
CA LEU A 629 -21.53 -13.40 22.88
C LEU A 629 -21.94 -14.73 23.53
N LYS A 630 -20.98 -15.41 24.14
CA LYS A 630 -21.27 -16.50 25.07
C LYS A 630 -22.11 -15.89 26.17
N ALA A 631 -23.19 -16.59 26.49
CA ALA A 631 -24.25 -16.16 27.38
C ALA A 631 -23.85 -15.98 28.86
N GLU A 632 -22.57 -15.76 29.16
CA GLU A 632 -22.06 -15.50 30.52
C GLU A 632 -21.87 -13.99 30.80
N ASP A 633 -21.85 -13.11 29.80
CA ASP A 633 -21.75 -11.66 30.00
C ASP A 633 -23.11 -10.94 30.25
N ARG A 634 -24.23 -11.68 30.26
CA ARG A 634 -25.54 -11.12 30.66
C ARG A 634 -25.67 -10.85 32.17
N TYR A 635 -24.68 -11.22 32.98
CA TYR A 635 -24.69 -10.92 34.42
C TYR A 635 -24.05 -9.57 34.78
N LEU A 636 -23.28 -8.94 33.90
CA LEU A 636 -22.61 -7.65 34.19
C LEU A 636 -23.42 -6.41 33.74
N LEU A 637 -24.35 -6.56 32.80
CA LEU A 637 -25.23 -5.47 32.35
C LEU A 637 -26.53 -5.30 33.18
N LYS A 638 -26.74 -6.14 34.20
CA LYS A 638 -27.85 -5.98 35.18
C LYS A 638 -27.43 -5.35 36.51
N SER A 639 -26.12 -5.25 36.82
CA SER A 639 -25.64 -4.65 38.06
C SER A 639 -25.38 -3.13 37.97
N MET A 640 -25.33 -2.53 36.77
CA MET A 640 -25.10 -1.09 36.60
C MET A 640 -26.38 -0.26 36.36
N SER A 641 -27.57 -0.83 36.60
CA SER A 641 -28.85 -0.09 36.61
C SER A 641 -29.38 0.22 38.02
N ARG A 642 -28.56 0.03 39.06
CA ARG A 642 -28.85 0.48 40.43
C ARG A 642 -27.56 0.83 41.18
N THR A 643 -27.08 2.06 40.99
CA THR A 643 -26.47 2.95 42.01
C THR A 643 -26.20 4.29 41.38
#